data_AF-A0A5C8TLV8-F1
#
_entry.id   AF-A0A5C8TLV8-F1
#
_cell.length_a   1.000
_cell.length_b   1.000
_cell.length_c   1.000
_cell.angle_alpha   90.00
_cell.angle_beta   90.00
_cell.angle_gamma   90.00
#
_symmetry.space_group_name_H-M   'P 1'
#
loop_
_entity.id
_entity.type
_entity.pdbx_description
1 polymer ?
#
loop_
_entity_poly.entity_id
_entity_poly.type
_entity_poly.pdbx_seq_one_letter_code
_entity_poly.pdbx_strand_id
1 'polypeptide(L)'
;MDGTKLRALADNSSHDDVDKVFQPLARLVLSKDHQVYVLDSNYSALLTVDKETKKLLVFAVRRPTMLNKFASCLIMAAEFKETLFYKLWSRIGVKFVEETELKERLRFNAHPNGSLAKFYYGYEANWSKALKNSKDHDLTDRLVHAGISLMADKKCLLLRNKVCKKTKLLTRMPNFESLPGKSHGQNHFQDIDNVFVLAAYNLQRPAQTFLDVMFGIDPESTKRSIMGYEIYQGVMRSSLRNIDSNTSKIIVVPDRATAEYLIGLFPGSSCESLGLEQPISKRQGPKAVYVSSAEKQRANRKKLKEERVGFVKEIELATNSGLRDLSQMERDGFTLESLGNSVSLFRGTIIKDFKQKDPEKSLYVSDKGPFIAELRRRFKLRYANKEDNAAISPACFKTVSGSDKVTGAVNVWFASGIWLDLDDTDLKPHEFAKMFPDLLFVAYSTYSHTRACLRYRVCILASGIMSNQHYRNIVQQIVHKVESTGEFVGKLDPSTPNKKVHGIEHKWDASNKFYLPCKPGDGGAGFLTVFDGDGRLPLDINDWLENSVVPFEGSLPPALIILPDGAADDELTPLQAHIAEDALTKFKSAPARSGHVMFYKLHRRLLHNGIRGVHWHTVMSQAVSGSKSPAKRRKEMEEYMKQAW
;
A
#
# COMPACT_ATOMS: atom_id res chain seq x y z
N MET A 1 -17.79 -25.91 9.79
CA MET A 1 -18.35 -25.29 11.02
C MET A 1 -19.47 -26.19 11.51
N ASP A 2 -19.53 -26.46 12.81
CA ASP A 2 -20.68 -27.13 13.43
C ASP A 2 -21.91 -26.22 13.32
N GLY A 3 -22.76 -26.49 12.33
CA GLY A 3 -23.95 -25.69 12.04
C GLY A 3 -24.98 -25.68 13.18
N THR A 4 -24.86 -26.59 14.14
CA THR A 4 -25.78 -26.75 15.27
C THR A 4 -25.65 -25.59 16.25
N LYS A 5 -24.41 -25.21 16.61
CA LYS A 5 -24.15 -24.09 17.53
C LYS A 5 -24.54 -22.74 16.95
N LEU A 6 -24.29 -22.55 15.65
CA LEU A 6 -24.66 -21.31 14.97
C LEU A 6 -26.19 -21.16 14.83
N ARG A 7 -26.93 -22.26 14.65
CA ARG A 7 -28.40 -22.26 14.68
C ARG A 7 -28.94 -21.93 16.06
N ALA A 8 -28.40 -22.55 17.12
CA ALA A 8 -28.80 -22.22 18.48
C ALA A 8 -28.66 -20.72 18.78
N LEU A 9 -27.55 -20.10 18.35
CA LEU A 9 -27.31 -18.65 18.46
C LEU A 9 -28.30 -17.81 17.62
N ALA A 10 -28.67 -18.27 16.43
CA ALA A 10 -29.62 -17.60 15.55
C ALA A 10 -31.07 -17.70 16.04
N ASP A 11 -31.40 -18.79 16.72
CA ASP A 11 -32.71 -19.05 17.30
C ASP A 11 -32.84 -18.35 18.67
N ASN A 12 -31.72 -18.21 19.40
CA ASN A 12 -31.67 -17.74 20.80
C ASN A 12 -32.74 -18.43 21.66
N SER A 13 -32.80 -19.76 21.59
CA SER A 13 -33.81 -20.56 22.28
C SER A 13 -33.73 -20.44 23.81
N SER A 14 -32.54 -20.14 24.34
CA SER A 14 -32.26 -19.85 25.75
C SER A 14 -32.71 -18.46 26.21
N HIS A 15 -33.12 -17.57 25.31
CA HIS A 15 -33.46 -16.16 25.59
C HIS A 15 -32.31 -15.39 26.28
N ASP A 16 -31.07 -15.73 25.94
CA ASP A 16 -29.88 -15.12 26.51
C ASP A 16 -29.62 -13.74 25.87
N ASP A 17 -29.27 -12.74 26.69
CA ASP A 17 -29.04 -11.36 26.25
C ASP A 17 -27.74 -11.19 25.45
N VAL A 18 -26.73 -12.03 25.68
CA VAL A 18 -25.50 -12.07 24.88
C VAL A 18 -25.81 -12.68 23.51
N ASP A 19 -26.53 -13.80 23.48
CA ASP A 19 -26.95 -14.45 22.23
C ASP A 19 -27.81 -13.52 21.38
N LYS A 20 -28.68 -12.73 22.02
CA LYS A 20 -29.50 -11.69 21.37
C LYS A 20 -28.66 -10.67 20.60
N VAL A 21 -27.47 -10.30 21.10
CA VAL A 21 -26.55 -9.37 20.41
C VAL A 21 -25.98 -9.99 19.14
N PHE A 22 -25.67 -11.30 19.15
CA PHE A 22 -25.07 -11.99 18.01
C PHE A 22 -26.08 -12.62 17.04
N GLN A 23 -27.35 -12.72 17.45
CA GLN A 23 -28.43 -13.31 16.67
C GLN A 23 -28.53 -12.77 15.22
N PRO A 24 -28.44 -11.44 14.96
CA PRO A 24 -28.50 -10.92 13.59
C PRO A 24 -27.35 -11.41 12.72
N LEU A 25 -26.15 -11.54 13.28
CA LEU A 25 -24.97 -12.06 12.56
C LEU A 25 -25.12 -13.55 12.29
N ALA A 26 -25.56 -14.34 13.28
CA ALA A 26 -25.77 -15.77 13.11
C ALA A 26 -26.78 -16.08 12.00
N ARG A 27 -27.91 -15.36 11.97
CA ARG A 27 -28.92 -15.44 10.90
C ARG A 27 -28.35 -15.05 9.53
N LEU A 28 -27.51 -14.03 9.49
CA LEU A 28 -26.87 -13.58 8.25
C LEU A 28 -25.89 -14.63 7.70
N VAL A 29 -25.11 -15.28 8.56
CA VAL A 29 -24.17 -16.35 8.17
C VAL A 29 -24.90 -17.61 7.72
N LEU A 30 -26.02 -17.96 8.37
CA LEU A 30 -26.85 -19.11 7.99
C LEU A 30 -27.72 -18.88 6.75
N SER A 31 -27.93 -17.62 6.36
CA SER A 31 -28.81 -17.27 5.25
C SER A 31 -28.21 -17.72 3.90
N LYS A 32 -28.92 -18.60 3.18
CA LYS A 32 -28.58 -18.96 1.79
C LYS A 32 -28.55 -17.78 0.82
N ASP A 33 -29.27 -16.71 1.16
CA ASP A 33 -29.41 -15.50 0.35
C ASP A 33 -28.35 -14.44 0.60
N HIS A 34 -27.38 -14.72 1.48
CA HIS A 34 -26.27 -13.81 1.74
C HIS A 34 -24.95 -14.55 1.57
N GLN A 35 -23.97 -13.85 1.05
CA GLN A 35 -22.57 -14.24 1.14
C GLN A 35 -21.90 -13.34 2.17
N VAL A 36 -21.34 -13.97 3.20
CA VAL A 36 -20.74 -13.25 4.33
C VAL A 36 -19.22 -13.38 4.26
N TYR A 37 -18.54 -12.25 4.44
CA TYR A 37 -17.10 -12.13 4.40
C TYR A 37 -16.60 -11.46 5.68
N VAL A 38 -15.40 -11.82 6.10
CA VAL A 38 -14.67 -11.18 7.20
C VAL A 38 -13.24 -10.89 6.76
N LEU A 39 -12.59 -9.91 7.38
CA LEU A 39 -11.16 -9.73 7.20
C LEU A 39 -10.43 -10.80 8.00
N ASP A 40 -9.56 -11.55 7.32
CA ASP A 40 -8.79 -12.64 7.93
C ASP A 40 -7.94 -12.15 9.11
N SER A 41 -7.36 -10.95 8.99
CA SER A 41 -6.63 -10.29 10.08
C SER A 41 -7.51 -9.99 11.30
N ASN A 42 -8.75 -9.53 11.11
CA ASN A 42 -9.66 -9.22 12.21
C ASN A 42 -10.19 -10.49 12.88
N TYR A 43 -10.44 -11.52 12.08
CA TYR A 43 -10.87 -12.82 12.60
C TYR A 43 -9.75 -13.49 13.39
N SER A 44 -8.53 -13.52 12.85
CA SER A 44 -7.35 -14.09 13.51
C SER A 44 -6.99 -13.34 14.79
N ALA A 45 -7.01 -11.99 14.77
CA ALA A 45 -6.77 -11.17 15.94
C ALA A 45 -7.80 -11.41 17.07
N LEU A 46 -9.04 -11.77 16.74
CA LEU A 46 -10.07 -12.12 17.72
C LEU A 46 -9.79 -13.47 18.40
N LEU A 47 -9.11 -14.39 17.70
CA LEU A 47 -8.79 -15.73 18.20
C LEU A 47 -7.51 -15.76 19.05
N THR A 48 -6.55 -14.87 18.75
CA THR A 48 -5.37 -14.65 19.58
C THR A 48 -5.76 -13.78 20.77
N VAL A 49 -5.43 -14.19 22.01
CA VAL A 49 -5.82 -13.52 23.26
C VAL A 49 -5.05 -12.20 23.49
N ASP A 50 -4.98 -11.34 22.47
CA ASP A 50 -4.44 -9.99 22.55
C ASP A 50 -5.59 -9.03 22.88
N LYS A 51 -5.45 -8.27 23.97
CA LYS A 51 -6.55 -7.50 24.56
C LYS A 51 -6.88 -6.21 23.78
N GLU A 52 -6.06 -5.83 22.80
CA GLU A 52 -6.12 -4.49 22.20
C GLU A 52 -6.98 -4.36 20.92
N THR A 53 -7.33 -5.44 20.21
CA THR A 53 -8.20 -5.34 19.00
C THR A 53 -9.40 -6.30 18.99
N LYS A 54 -10.40 -6.00 19.84
CA LYS A 54 -11.68 -6.75 19.92
C LYS A 54 -12.72 -6.35 18.87
N LYS A 55 -12.36 -6.21 17.59
CA LYS A 55 -13.33 -5.79 16.55
C LYS A 55 -13.39 -6.73 15.35
N LEU A 56 -14.51 -7.44 15.23
CA LEU A 56 -14.87 -8.17 14.02
C LEU A 56 -15.64 -7.26 13.05
N LEU A 57 -15.13 -7.11 11.82
CA LEU A 57 -15.83 -6.46 10.73
C LEU A 57 -16.37 -7.53 9.79
N VAL A 58 -17.68 -7.49 9.55
CA VAL A 58 -18.40 -8.44 8.71
C VAL A 58 -19.02 -7.69 7.53
N PHE A 59 -18.79 -8.20 6.32
CA PHE A 59 -19.41 -7.71 5.10
C PHE A 59 -20.40 -8.75 4.58
N ALA A 60 -21.62 -8.31 4.24
CA ALA A 60 -22.66 -9.19 3.74
C ALA A 60 -23.14 -8.72 2.37
N VAL A 61 -23.04 -9.60 1.39
CA VAL A 61 -23.54 -9.35 0.03
C VAL A 61 -24.79 -10.19 -0.17
N ARG A 62 -25.91 -9.52 -0.45
CA ARG A 62 -27.17 -10.21 -0.75
C ARG A 62 -27.13 -10.78 -2.16
N ARG A 63 -27.46 -12.07 -2.29
CA ARG A 63 -27.43 -12.82 -3.52
C ARG A 63 -28.77 -12.77 -4.26
N PRO A 64 -28.77 -12.98 -5.59
CA PRO A 64 -30.00 -13.07 -6.39
C PRO A 64 -30.93 -14.21 -5.97
N THR A 65 -30.40 -15.23 -5.29
CA THR A 65 -31.18 -16.40 -4.83
C THR A 65 -32.38 -16.06 -3.97
N MET A 66 -32.38 -14.89 -3.32
CA MET A 66 -33.53 -14.39 -2.57
C MET A 66 -34.80 -14.24 -3.43
N LEU A 67 -34.61 -14.10 -4.75
CA LEU A 67 -35.65 -13.90 -5.74
C LEU A 67 -36.11 -15.22 -6.36
N ASN A 68 -35.43 -16.35 -6.12
CA ASN A 68 -35.78 -17.65 -6.70
C ASN A 68 -37.18 -18.16 -6.32
N LYS A 69 -37.81 -17.55 -5.30
CA LYS A 69 -39.18 -17.83 -4.91
C LYS A 69 -40.24 -17.16 -5.81
N PHE A 70 -39.82 -16.29 -6.72
CA PHE A 70 -40.69 -15.62 -7.68
C PHE A 70 -40.46 -16.21 -9.06
N ALA A 71 -41.54 -16.34 -9.84
CA ALA A 71 -41.45 -16.80 -11.23
C ALA A 71 -40.71 -15.78 -12.13
N SER A 72 -40.87 -14.49 -11.85
CA SER A 72 -40.19 -13.38 -12.52
C SER A 72 -40.01 -12.20 -11.57
N CYS A 73 -39.07 -11.30 -11.88
CA CYS A 73 -38.78 -10.13 -11.06
C CYS A 73 -38.53 -8.90 -11.95
N LEU A 74 -39.35 -7.88 -11.79
CA LEU A 74 -39.13 -6.55 -12.38
C LEU A 74 -38.52 -5.63 -11.32
N ILE A 75 -37.43 -4.95 -11.68
CA ILE A 75 -36.75 -4.00 -10.80
C ILE A 75 -36.88 -2.61 -11.39
N MET A 76 -37.48 -1.70 -10.63
CA MET A 76 -37.66 -0.31 -11.03
C MET A 76 -36.84 0.60 -10.13
N ALA A 77 -35.88 1.30 -10.73
CA ALA A 77 -35.12 2.38 -10.09
C ALA A 77 -34.80 3.42 -11.16
N ALA A 78 -34.79 4.70 -10.79
CA ALA A 78 -34.21 5.70 -11.69
C ALA A 78 -32.72 5.39 -11.87
N GLU A 79 -32.16 5.67 -13.06
CA GLU A 79 -30.75 5.43 -13.37
C GLU A 79 -30.26 4.07 -12.85
N PHE A 80 -31.02 3.00 -13.09
CA PHE A 80 -30.80 1.69 -12.47
C PHE A 80 -29.36 1.19 -12.65
N LYS A 81 -28.76 1.41 -13.82
CA LYS A 81 -27.38 1.04 -14.15
C LYS A 81 -26.33 1.75 -13.28
N GLU A 82 -26.67 2.92 -12.74
CA GLU A 82 -25.82 3.66 -11.82
C GLU A 82 -25.93 3.19 -10.37
N THR A 83 -26.94 2.39 -10.02
CA THR A 83 -27.09 1.90 -8.65
C THR A 83 -25.97 0.94 -8.26
N LEU A 84 -25.56 0.97 -6.99
CA LEU A 84 -24.62 0.00 -6.46
C LEU A 84 -25.15 -1.44 -6.61
N PHE A 85 -26.48 -1.60 -6.56
CA PHE A 85 -27.16 -2.87 -6.79
C PHE A 85 -26.85 -3.45 -8.18
N TYR A 86 -27.09 -2.69 -9.25
CA TYR A 86 -26.84 -3.16 -10.61
C TYR A 86 -25.36 -3.51 -10.80
N LYS A 87 -24.46 -2.63 -10.36
CA LYS A 87 -23.01 -2.82 -10.49
C LYS A 87 -22.56 -4.09 -9.75
N LEU A 88 -23.01 -4.28 -8.50
CA LEU A 88 -22.66 -5.45 -7.71
C LEU A 88 -23.22 -6.75 -8.29
N TRP A 89 -24.51 -6.76 -8.66
CA TRP A 89 -25.18 -7.95 -9.17
C TRP A 89 -24.66 -8.36 -10.56
N SER A 90 -24.31 -7.38 -11.41
CA SER A 90 -23.67 -7.65 -12.69
C SER A 90 -22.30 -8.33 -12.50
N ARG A 91 -21.53 -7.93 -11.47
CA ARG A 91 -20.20 -8.52 -11.17
C ARG A 91 -20.27 -9.96 -10.64
N ILE A 92 -21.40 -10.36 -10.07
CA ILE A 92 -21.66 -11.75 -9.65
C ILE A 92 -22.43 -12.55 -10.73
N GLY A 93 -22.50 -12.03 -11.96
CA GLY A 93 -23.00 -12.74 -13.13
C GLY A 93 -24.48 -12.55 -13.44
N VAL A 94 -25.20 -11.66 -12.75
CA VAL A 94 -26.59 -11.35 -13.10
C VAL A 94 -26.64 -10.61 -14.43
N LYS A 95 -27.40 -11.14 -15.38
CA LYS A 95 -27.73 -10.47 -16.63
C LYS A 95 -29.08 -9.78 -16.48
N PHE A 96 -29.06 -8.45 -16.44
CA PHE A 96 -30.29 -7.66 -16.45
C PHE A 96 -30.78 -7.48 -17.89
N VAL A 97 -32.09 -7.68 -18.09
CA VAL A 97 -32.77 -7.43 -19.37
C VAL A 97 -33.59 -6.16 -19.21
N GLU A 98 -33.51 -5.27 -20.21
CA GLU A 98 -34.30 -4.04 -20.22
C GLU A 98 -35.75 -4.36 -20.60
N GLU A 99 -36.71 -3.88 -19.81
CA GLU A 99 -38.14 -4.04 -20.11
C GLU A 99 -38.61 -2.91 -21.03
N THR A 100 -38.66 -3.20 -22.33
CA THR A 100 -38.90 -2.19 -23.38
C THR A 100 -40.32 -1.65 -23.36
N GLU A 101 -41.33 -2.49 -23.08
CA GLU A 101 -42.73 -2.05 -23.11
C GLU A 101 -43.01 -0.98 -22.05
N LEU A 102 -42.47 -1.15 -20.84
CA LEU A 102 -42.60 -0.15 -19.79
C LEU A 102 -41.77 1.09 -20.06
N LYS A 103 -40.56 0.93 -20.61
CA LYS A 103 -39.66 2.05 -20.95
C LYS A 103 -40.32 3.04 -21.91
N GLU A 104 -40.99 2.55 -22.94
CA GLU A 104 -41.70 3.39 -23.92
C GLU A 104 -42.84 4.20 -23.31
N ARG A 105 -43.39 3.74 -22.18
CA ARG A 105 -44.49 4.40 -21.44
C ARG A 105 -44.01 5.29 -20.30
N LEU A 106 -42.69 5.39 -20.06
CA LEU A 106 -42.16 6.24 -19.00
C LEU A 106 -42.34 7.72 -19.33
N ARG A 107 -42.76 8.50 -18.32
CA ARG A 107 -42.83 9.98 -18.43
C ARG A 107 -41.49 10.62 -18.79
N PHE A 108 -40.38 9.99 -18.40
CA PHE A 108 -39.03 10.50 -18.62
C PHE A 108 -38.15 9.42 -19.27
N ASN A 109 -37.68 9.71 -20.48
CA ASN A 109 -36.58 8.99 -21.14
C ASN A 109 -35.30 9.84 -21.22
N ALA A 110 -35.43 11.14 -20.97
CA ALA A 110 -34.37 12.12 -20.81
C ALA A 110 -34.90 13.27 -19.91
N HIS A 111 -34.05 14.23 -19.59
CA HIS A 111 -34.41 15.44 -18.85
C HIS A 111 -34.51 16.66 -19.79
N PRO A 112 -35.65 16.89 -20.46
CA PRO A 112 -35.78 17.92 -21.51
C PRO A 112 -35.67 19.35 -20.98
N ASN A 113 -36.04 19.56 -19.71
CA ASN A 113 -35.91 20.83 -19.01
C ASN A 113 -34.51 21.04 -18.38
N GLY A 114 -33.52 20.22 -18.75
CA GLY A 114 -32.15 20.31 -18.24
C GLY A 114 -31.47 21.65 -18.55
N SER A 115 -31.80 22.28 -19.69
CA SER A 115 -31.28 23.61 -20.06
C SER A 115 -31.73 24.74 -19.12
N LEU A 116 -32.78 24.53 -18.33
CA LEU A 116 -33.25 25.47 -17.31
C LEU A 116 -32.46 25.34 -16.00
N ALA A 117 -31.61 24.32 -15.86
CA ALA A 117 -30.83 24.07 -14.67
C ALA A 117 -29.45 24.73 -14.74
N LYS A 118 -29.13 25.54 -13.73
CA LYS A 118 -27.78 26.07 -13.49
C LYS A 118 -27.20 25.51 -12.21
N PHE A 119 -26.13 24.74 -12.35
CA PHE A 119 -25.40 24.14 -11.25
C PHE A 119 -24.28 25.06 -10.76
N TYR A 120 -24.12 25.13 -9.44
CA TYR A 120 -23.04 25.85 -8.78
C TYR A 120 -22.30 24.92 -7.84
N TYR A 121 -20.96 24.93 -7.85
CA TYR A 121 -20.14 24.15 -6.92
C TYR A 121 -19.24 25.02 -6.05
N GLY A 122 -19.03 24.60 -4.80
CA GLY A 122 -18.16 25.29 -3.85
C GLY A 122 -16.67 24.96 -4.02
N TYR A 123 -16.35 23.67 -4.09
CA TYR A 123 -14.97 23.19 -3.97
C TYR A 123 -14.56 22.27 -5.14
N GLU A 124 -13.30 22.33 -5.53
CA GLU A 124 -12.67 21.37 -6.45
C GLU A 124 -12.44 20.02 -5.75
N ALA A 125 -12.19 20.03 -4.44
CA ALA A 125 -11.98 18.83 -3.66
C ALA A 125 -13.29 18.08 -3.36
N ASN A 126 -13.22 16.75 -3.34
CA ASN A 126 -14.38 15.89 -3.05
C ASN A 126 -14.97 16.16 -1.66
N TRP A 127 -16.26 16.47 -1.63
CA TRP A 127 -17.01 16.72 -0.40
C TRP A 127 -17.18 15.43 0.41
N SER A 128 -16.75 15.47 1.67
CA SER A 128 -16.85 14.33 2.56
C SER A 128 -17.01 14.77 4.00
N LYS A 129 -17.47 13.85 4.86
CA LYS A 129 -17.51 14.10 6.31
C LYS A 129 -16.12 14.38 6.88
N ALA A 130 -15.07 13.77 6.31
CA ALA A 130 -13.68 14.01 6.72
C ALA A 130 -13.22 15.43 6.34
N LEU A 131 -13.56 15.90 5.14
CA LEU A 131 -13.24 17.26 4.70
C LEU A 131 -13.94 18.31 5.59
N LYS A 132 -15.22 18.09 5.91
CA LYS A 132 -15.98 18.94 6.85
C LYS A 132 -15.39 18.98 8.26
N ASN A 133 -14.73 17.91 8.69
CA ASN A 133 -14.12 17.78 10.01
C ASN A 133 -12.62 18.11 10.00
N SER A 134 -12.09 18.64 8.89
CA SER A 134 -10.69 19.05 8.81
C SER A 134 -10.41 20.28 9.67
N LYS A 135 -9.14 20.67 9.81
CA LYS A 135 -8.72 21.86 10.58
C LYS A 135 -9.25 23.17 9.99
N ASP A 136 -9.71 23.15 8.74
CA ASP A 136 -10.40 24.25 8.09
C ASP A 136 -11.89 24.16 8.46
N HIS A 137 -12.21 24.65 9.66
CA HIS A 137 -13.54 24.52 10.26
C HIS A 137 -14.63 25.33 9.53
N ASP A 138 -14.24 26.28 8.67
CA ASP A 138 -15.15 27.26 8.06
C ASP A 138 -15.63 26.85 6.66
N LEU A 139 -15.21 25.69 6.13
CA LEU A 139 -15.63 25.23 4.79
C LEU A 139 -17.15 25.13 4.64
N THR A 140 -17.85 24.60 5.65
CA THR A 140 -19.31 24.50 5.54
C THR A 140 -19.96 25.87 5.59
N ASP A 141 -19.46 26.77 6.43
CA ASP A 141 -20.04 28.11 6.60
C ASP A 141 -19.78 29.00 5.39
N ARG A 142 -18.59 28.96 4.79
CA ARG A 142 -18.29 29.65 3.51
C ARG A 142 -19.22 29.23 2.39
N LEU A 143 -19.44 27.92 2.22
CA LEU A 143 -20.39 27.40 1.23
C LEU A 143 -21.82 27.83 1.53
N VAL A 144 -22.25 27.81 2.79
CA VAL A 144 -23.57 28.25 3.22
C VAL A 144 -23.77 29.74 2.93
N HIS A 145 -22.81 30.59 3.27
CA HIS A 145 -22.89 32.03 3.04
C HIS A 145 -22.98 32.37 1.56
N ALA A 146 -22.08 31.82 0.73
CA ALA A 146 -22.14 32.03 -0.72
C ALA A 146 -23.45 31.50 -1.33
N GLY A 147 -23.92 30.37 -0.81
CA GLY A 147 -25.21 29.80 -1.13
C GLY A 147 -26.39 30.71 -0.85
N ILE A 148 -26.46 31.26 0.36
CA ILE A 148 -27.49 32.22 0.77
C ILE A 148 -27.43 33.47 -0.11
N SER A 149 -26.24 34.01 -0.37
CA SER A 149 -26.08 35.18 -1.23
C SER A 149 -26.58 34.92 -2.65
N LEU A 150 -26.34 33.74 -3.22
CA LEU A 150 -26.80 33.36 -4.55
C LEU A 150 -28.31 33.12 -4.62
N MET A 151 -28.87 32.45 -3.60
CA MET A 151 -30.29 32.12 -3.54
C MET A 151 -31.15 33.31 -3.14
N ALA A 152 -30.59 34.27 -2.39
CA ALA A 152 -31.28 35.42 -1.84
C ALA A 152 -32.56 35.03 -1.09
N ASP A 153 -33.70 35.55 -1.50
CA ASP A 153 -35.05 35.32 -0.96
C ASP A 153 -35.79 34.13 -1.61
N LYS A 154 -35.19 33.49 -2.63
CA LYS A 154 -35.84 32.40 -3.36
C LYS A 154 -36.13 31.21 -2.45
N LYS A 155 -37.30 30.58 -2.66
CA LYS A 155 -37.65 29.31 -2.02
C LYS A 155 -36.72 28.19 -2.52
N CYS A 156 -36.16 27.43 -1.60
CA CYS A 156 -35.12 26.43 -1.84
C CYS A 156 -35.37 25.13 -1.08
N LEU A 157 -35.16 24.00 -1.72
CA LEU A 157 -35.05 22.70 -1.07
C LEU A 157 -33.66 22.51 -0.46
N LEU A 158 -33.59 22.01 0.78
CA LEU A 158 -32.34 21.75 1.48
C LEU A 158 -32.12 20.24 1.66
N LEU A 159 -31.09 19.70 1.02
CA LEU A 159 -30.67 18.30 1.17
C LEU A 159 -29.46 18.18 2.10
N ARG A 160 -29.60 17.47 3.22
CA ARG A 160 -28.54 17.35 4.25
C ARG A 160 -28.57 16.02 5.01
N ASN A 161 -27.44 15.64 5.60
CA ASN A 161 -27.39 14.51 6.53
C ASN A 161 -28.08 14.84 7.87
N LYS A 162 -28.65 13.83 8.55
CA LYS A 162 -29.23 13.96 9.90
C LYS A 162 -28.30 14.59 10.95
N VAL A 163 -26.98 14.42 10.79
CA VAL A 163 -25.95 14.90 11.74
C VAL A 163 -25.60 16.38 11.54
N CYS A 164 -25.99 17.00 10.42
CA CYS A 164 -25.78 18.42 10.14
C CYS A 164 -26.79 19.34 10.88
N LYS A 165 -27.17 19.00 12.13
CA LYS A 165 -27.98 19.88 12.99
C LYS A 165 -27.24 21.18 13.41
N LYS A 166 -25.94 21.28 13.10
CA LYS A 166 -25.11 22.45 13.40
C LYS A 166 -25.28 23.61 12.41
N THR A 167 -25.76 23.39 11.17
CA THR A 167 -26.15 24.49 10.27
C THR A 167 -27.51 25.06 10.68
N LYS A 168 -27.56 25.67 11.87
CA LYS A 168 -28.77 26.30 12.44
C LYS A 168 -29.30 27.43 11.56
N LEU A 169 -28.41 28.09 10.81
CA LEU A 169 -28.75 29.26 9.98
C LEU A 169 -29.80 28.90 8.92
N LEU A 170 -29.50 27.96 8.01
CA LEU A 170 -30.42 27.58 6.94
C LEU A 170 -31.74 27.01 7.45
N THR A 171 -31.75 26.29 8.58
CA THR A 171 -33.00 25.75 9.14
C THR A 171 -33.93 26.78 9.77
N ARG A 172 -33.41 27.97 10.07
CA ARG A 172 -34.20 29.07 10.66
C ARG A 172 -34.70 30.03 9.59
N MET A 173 -34.20 29.90 8.36
CA MET A 173 -34.62 30.75 7.25
C MET A 173 -35.92 30.19 6.64
N PRO A 174 -36.98 31.00 6.53
CA PRO A 174 -38.30 30.53 6.08
C PRO A 174 -38.31 30.09 4.62
N ASN A 175 -37.36 30.54 3.80
CA ASN A 175 -37.25 30.17 2.39
C ASN A 175 -36.53 28.83 2.15
N PHE A 176 -36.00 28.15 3.18
CA PHE A 176 -35.33 26.85 3.05
C PHE A 176 -36.16 25.71 3.62
N GLU A 177 -36.64 24.83 2.75
CA GLU A 177 -37.46 23.68 3.10
C GLU A 177 -36.63 22.39 3.09
N SER A 178 -36.52 21.71 4.24
CA SER A 178 -35.66 20.53 4.36
C SER A 178 -36.29 19.30 3.71
N LEU A 179 -35.55 18.67 2.80
CA LEU A 179 -35.87 17.32 2.33
C LEU A 179 -35.55 16.29 3.42
N PRO A 180 -36.40 15.26 3.60
CA PRO A 180 -36.05 14.14 4.46
C PRO A 180 -34.83 13.40 3.88
N GLY A 181 -34.01 12.83 4.76
CA GLY A 181 -32.79 12.11 4.35
C GLY A 181 -33.02 10.88 3.47
N LYS A 182 -34.28 10.46 3.28
CA LYS A 182 -34.74 9.57 2.21
C LYS A 182 -35.98 10.20 1.61
N SER A 183 -35.86 10.81 0.44
CA SER A 183 -36.94 11.56 -0.23
C SER A 183 -37.61 10.80 -1.38
N HIS A 184 -37.33 9.50 -1.52
CA HIS A 184 -37.89 8.69 -2.59
C HIS A 184 -39.43 8.74 -2.60
N GLY A 185 -40.01 8.90 -3.78
CA GLY A 185 -41.47 8.90 -3.98
C GLY A 185 -42.22 10.17 -3.54
N GLN A 186 -41.54 11.18 -2.99
CA GLN A 186 -42.19 12.41 -2.56
C GLN A 186 -42.33 13.37 -3.75
N ASN A 187 -43.55 13.74 -4.11
CA ASN A 187 -43.83 14.54 -5.30
C ASN A 187 -44.37 15.95 -4.97
N HIS A 188 -44.56 16.29 -3.70
CA HIS A 188 -45.21 17.54 -3.28
C HIS A 188 -44.28 18.77 -3.27
N PHE A 189 -42.99 18.62 -3.61
CA PHE A 189 -42.03 19.72 -3.67
C PHE A 189 -41.77 20.25 -5.09
N GLN A 190 -42.58 19.80 -6.07
CA GLN A 190 -42.42 20.16 -7.48
C GLN A 190 -42.74 21.64 -7.78
N ASP A 191 -43.27 22.38 -6.81
CA ASP A 191 -43.45 23.84 -6.85
C ASP A 191 -42.16 24.62 -6.58
N ILE A 192 -41.11 23.96 -6.06
CA ILE A 192 -39.88 24.63 -5.63
C ILE A 192 -38.80 24.47 -6.71
N ASP A 193 -38.22 25.58 -7.16
CA ASP A 193 -37.23 25.59 -8.23
C ASP A 193 -35.82 25.24 -7.78
N ASN A 194 -35.41 25.76 -6.63
CA ASN A 194 -34.01 25.81 -6.25
C ASN A 194 -33.66 24.70 -5.27
N VAL A 195 -32.43 24.20 -5.36
CA VAL A 195 -31.96 23.10 -4.50
C VAL A 195 -30.59 23.43 -3.93
N PHE A 196 -30.44 23.26 -2.63
CA PHE A 196 -29.20 23.48 -1.89
C PHE A 196 -28.74 22.18 -1.23
N VAL A 197 -27.57 21.68 -1.63
CA VAL A 197 -27.07 20.38 -1.19
C VAL A 197 -25.88 20.54 -0.24
N LEU A 198 -26.07 20.07 0.99
CA LEU A 198 -25.01 19.90 1.98
C LEU A 198 -24.73 18.44 2.33
N ALA A 199 -25.50 17.51 1.78
CA ALA A 199 -25.35 16.10 2.07
C ALA A 199 -23.98 15.56 1.61
N ALA A 200 -23.40 14.68 2.42
CA ALA A 200 -22.21 13.91 2.09
C ALA A 200 -22.49 12.45 2.41
N TYR A 201 -22.57 11.61 1.37
CA TYR A 201 -22.78 10.17 1.50
C TYR A 201 -21.50 9.46 1.12
N ASN A 202 -20.86 8.80 2.09
CA ASN A 202 -19.62 8.07 1.85
C ASN A 202 -19.72 6.71 2.55
N LEU A 203 -19.22 5.67 1.89
CA LEU A 203 -18.96 4.42 2.58
C LEU A 203 -17.82 4.60 3.56
N GLN A 204 -17.85 3.80 4.63
CA GLN A 204 -16.68 3.64 5.47
C GLN A 204 -15.55 3.00 4.63
N ARG A 205 -14.31 3.41 4.89
CA ARG A 205 -13.13 2.93 4.16
C ARG A 205 -13.06 1.41 4.04
N PRO A 206 -13.34 0.59 5.08
CA PRO A 206 -13.34 -0.86 4.95
C PRO A 206 -14.36 -1.38 3.94
N ALA A 207 -15.57 -0.81 3.89
CA ALA A 207 -16.60 -1.20 2.93
C ALA A 207 -16.23 -0.77 1.50
N GLN A 208 -15.61 0.41 1.33
CA GLN A 208 -15.09 0.84 0.04
C GLN A 208 -14.00 -0.12 -0.47
N THR A 209 -13.03 -0.43 0.38
CA THR A 209 -11.95 -1.37 0.05
C THR A 209 -12.54 -2.74 -0.29
N PHE A 210 -13.50 -3.24 0.49
CA PHE A 210 -14.18 -4.51 0.21
C PHE A 210 -14.84 -4.53 -1.19
N LEU A 211 -15.58 -3.49 -1.57
CA LEU A 211 -16.22 -3.41 -2.88
C LEU A 211 -15.22 -3.36 -4.05
N ASP A 212 -14.13 -2.64 -3.86
CA ASP A 212 -13.05 -2.53 -4.85
C ASP A 212 -12.32 -3.86 -5.03
N VAL A 213 -11.83 -4.44 -3.93
CA VAL A 213 -11.08 -5.71 -3.92
C VAL A 213 -11.90 -6.88 -4.43
N MET A 214 -13.13 -7.02 -3.93
CA MET A 214 -13.93 -8.23 -4.18
C MET A 214 -14.77 -8.16 -5.45
N PHE A 215 -15.12 -6.96 -5.91
CA PHE A 215 -16.05 -6.76 -7.02
C PHE A 215 -15.54 -5.79 -8.09
N GLY A 216 -14.35 -5.22 -7.95
CA GLY A 216 -13.80 -4.25 -8.91
C GLY A 216 -14.66 -3.00 -9.05
N ILE A 217 -15.29 -2.56 -7.96
CA ILE A 217 -16.09 -1.33 -7.90
C ILE A 217 -15.25 -0.26 -7.23
N ASP A 218 -14.67 0.61 -8.06
CA ASP A 218 -13.73 1.62 -7.62
C ASP A 218 -14.40 2.74 -6.78
N PRO A 219 -13.60 3.57 -6.06
CA PRO A 219 -14.13 4.65 -5.25
C PRO A 219 -14.94 5.72 -5.99
N GLU A 220 -14.61 6.03 -7.24
CA GLU A 220 -15.37 7.03 -8.01
C GLU A 220 -16.73 6.46 -8.42
N SER A 221 -16.76 5.23 -8.92
CA SER A 221 -18.01 4.53 -9.25
C SER A 221 -18.91 4.39 -8.02
N THR A 222 -18.32 4.07 -6.86
CA THR A 222 -19.05 3.99 -5.58
C THR A 222 -19.59 5.35 -5.15
N LYS A 223 -18.80 6.43 -5.28
CA LYS A 223 -19.26 7.80 -4.99
C LYS A 223 -20.44 8.17 -5.88
N ARG A 224 -20.39 7.88 -7.19
CA ARG A 224 -21.53 8.13 -8.10
C ARG A 224 -22.77 7.33 -7.69
N SER A 225 -22.60 6.04 -7.42
CA SER A 225 -23.70 5.13 -7.06
C SER A 225 -24.39 5.43 -5.73
N ILE A 226 -23.70 6.13 -4.82
CA ILE A 226 -24.23 6.45 -3.49
C ILE A 226 -24.50 7.94 -3.36
N MET A 227 -23.48 8.78 -3.52
CA MET A 227 -23.64 10.22 -3.35
C MET A 227 -24.33 10.86 -4.54
N GLY A 228 -23.85 10.59 -5.76
CA GLY A 228 -24.43 11.14 -6.98
C GLY A 228 -25.90 10.75 -7.11
N TYR A 229 -26.20 9.47 -6.98
CA TYR A 229 -27.54 8.92 -7.09
C TYR A 229 -28.54 9.52 -6.08
N GLU A 230 -28.17 9.59 -4.80
CA GLU A 230 -29.03 10.16 -3.76
C GLU A 230 -29.26 11.66 -3.95
N ILE A 231 -28.24 12.39 -4.41
CA ILE A 231 -28.36 13.82 -4.72
C ILE A 231 -29.26 14.01 -5.94
N TYR A 232 -29.08 13.22 -7.00
CA TYR A 232 -29.96 13.23 -8.17
C TYR A 232 -31.43 12.99 -7.76
N GLN A 233 -31.69 11.99 -6.91
CA GLN A 233 -33.04 11.73 -6.39
C GLN A 233 -33.63 12.90 -5.62
N GLY A 234 -32.80 13.60 -4.83
CA GLY A 234 -33.20 14.80 -4.08
C GLY A 234 -33.47 16.00 -4.99
N VAL A 235 -32.62 16.24 -5.99
CA VAL A 235 -32.80 17.28 -7.01
C VAL A 235 -34.09 17.03 -7.79
N MET A 236 -34.36 15.77 -8.17
CA MET A 236 -35.59 15.35 -8.84
C MET A 236 -36.85 15.35 -7.93
N ARG A 237 -36.81 16.05 -6.79
CA ARG A 237 -37.99 16.44 -6.00
C ARG A 237 -38.45 17.86 -6.30
N SER A 238 -37.57 18.69 -6.84
CA SER A 238 -37.87 20.06 -7.24
C SER A 238 -38.73 20.10 -8.51
N SER A 239 -39.02 21.31 -8.99
CA SER A 239 -39.69 21.56 -10.26
C SER A 239 -38.95 20.98 -11.48
N LEU A 240 -37.70 20.50 -11.35
CA LEU A 240 -37.05 19.71 -12.40
C LEU A 240 -37.78 18.40 -12.73
N ARG A 241 -38.57 17.87 -11.80
CA ARG A 241 -39.45 16.72 -12.04
C ARG A 241 -40.75 17.10 -12.76
N ASN A 242 -41.07 18.39 -12.85
CA ASN A 242 -42.20 18.86 -13.61
C ASN A 242 -41.77 19.16 -15.05
N ILE A 243 -42.22 18.35 -16.00
CA ILE A 243 -41.83 18.47 -17.42
C ILE A 243 -42.34 19.77 -18.04
N ASP A 244 -43.45 20.30 -17.52
CA ASP A 244 -44.09 21.52 -18.01
C ASP A 244 -43.51 22.79 -17.36
N SER A 245 -42.51 22.62 -16.49
CA SER A 245 -41.86 23.74 -15.81
C SER A 245 -40.93 24.50 -16.76
N ASN A 246 -41.21 25.79 -16.95
CA ASN A 246 -40.41 26.69 -17.80
C ASN A 246 -39.56 27.71 -17.02
N THR A 247 -39.55 27.64 -15.69
CA THR A 247 -38.75 28.53 -14.83
C THR A 247 -37.30 28.08 -14.76
N SER A 248 -36.36 29.00 -14.58
CA SER A 248 -34.95 28.67 -14.32
C SER A 248 -34.76 28.10 -12.91
N LYS A 249 -33.83 27.15 -12.75
CA LYS A 249 -33.52 26.48 -11.49
C LYS A 249 -32.07 26.68 -11.10
N ILE A 250 -31.82 27.02 -9.83
CA ILE A 250 -30.47 27.08 -9.27
C ILE A 250 -30.24 25.85 -8.39
N ILE A 251 -29.16 25.13 -8.67
CA ILE A 251 -28.76 23.96 -7.89
C ILE A 251 -27.36 24.19 -7.34
N VAL A 252 -27.24 24.34 -6.03
CA VAL A 252 -25.93 24.44 -5.37
C VAL A 252 -25.53 23.09 -4.81
N VAL A 253 -24.37 22.61 -5.23
CA VAL A 253 -23.72 21.40 -4.75
C VAL A 253 -22.37 21.71 -4.12
N PRO A 254 -21.86 20.84 -3.24
CA PRO A 254 -20.67 21.20 -2.46
C PRO A 254 -19.37 21.04 -3.25
N ASP A 255 -19.30 20.10 -4.20
CA ASP A 255 -18.08 19.80 -4.96
C ASP A 255 -18.33 19.66 -6.46
N ARG A 256 -17.26 19.91 -7.22
CA ARG A 256 -17.26 19.85 -8.68
C ARG A 256 -17.63 18.48 -9.23
N ALA A 257 -17.09 17.40 -8.66
CA ALA A 257 -17.36 16.04 -9.13
C ALA A 257 -18.86 15.68 -9.06
N THR A 258 -19.55 16.20 -8.06
CA THR A 258 -21.01 16.06 -7.92
C THR A 258 -21.75 16.88 -8.97
N ALA A 259 -21.30 18.12 -9.23
CA ALA A 259 -21.88 18.96 -10.28
C ALA A 259 -21.74 18.31 -11.66
N GLU A 260 -20.53 17.86 -12.01
CA GLU A 260 -20.23 17.21 -13.29
C GLU A 260 -21.05 15.92 -13.48
N TYR A 261 -21.22 15.12 -12.43
CA TYR A 261 -22.08 13.95 -12.47
C TYR A 261 -23.54 14.32 -12.79
N LEU A 262 -24.10 15.32 -12.11
CA LEU A 262 -25.49 15.74 -12.32
C LEU A 262 -25.68 16.34 -13.72
N ILE A 263 -24.76 17.17 -14.18
CA ILE A 263 -24.83 17.78 -15.53
C ILE A 263 -24.86 16.71 -16.62
N GLY A 264 -24.12 15.61 -16.43
CA GLY A 264 -24.18 14.45 -17.34
C GLY A 264 -25.59 13.84 -17.47
N LEU A 265 -26.48 14.08 -16.50
CA LEU A 265 -27.88 13.64 -16.51
C LEU A 265 -28.85 14.71 -17.02
N PHE A 266 -28.47 15.99 -17.04
CA PHE A 266 -29.33 17.10 -17.45
C PHE A 266 -28.78 17.79 -18.71
N PRO A 267 -29.14 17.31 -19.92
CA PRO A 267 -28.70 17.92 -21.18
C PRO A 267 -28.98 19.42 -21.24
N GLY A 268 -28.00 20.19 -21.72
CA GLY A 268 -28.11 21.65 -21.85
C GLY A 268 -27.91 22.44 -20.55
N SER A 269 -27.75 21.78 -19.40
CA SER A 269 -27.45 22.46 -18.14
C SER A 269 -26.05 23.10 -18.13
N SER A 270 -25.84 24.09 -17.26
CA SER A 270 -24.56 24.80 -17.11
C SER A 270 -23.98 24.67 -15.70
N CYS A 271 -22.68 24.92 -15.56
CA CYS A 271 -21.93 24.81 -14.30
C CYS A 271 -21.05 26.02 -14.04
N GLU A 272 -21.09 26.55 -12.82
CA GLU A 272 -20.17 27.61 -12.37
C GLU A 272 -19.59 27.33 -10.99
N SER A 273 -18.36 27.81 -10.77
CA SER A 273 -17.76 27.82 -9.43
C SER A 273 -18.32 28.98 -8.62
N LEU A 274 -18.53 28.77 -7.33
CA LEU A 274 -18.86 29.84 -6.37
C LEU A 274 -17.64 30.71 -6.00
N GLY A 275 -16.44 30.44 -6.53
CA GLY A 275 -15.23 31.20 -6.19
C GLY A 275 -14.69 30.89 -4.79
N LEU A 276 -15.03 29.72 -4.26
CA LEU A 276 -14.52 29.09 -3.04
C LEU A 276 -13.00 29.23 -2.88
N GLU A 277 -12.49 29.79 -1.79
CA GLU A 277 -11.10 29.49 -1.41
C GLU A 277 -10.99 27.98 -1.13
N GLN A 278 -9.99 27.36 -1.76
CA GLN A 278 -9.88 25.90 -1.80
C GLN A 278 -9.23 25.35 -0.51
N PRO A 279 -9.69 24.19 0.00
CA PRO A 279 -9.12 23.59 1.20
C PRO A 279 -7.65 23.19 0.98
N ILE A 280 -6.82 23.39 1.99
CA ILE A 280 -5.38 23.03 1.96
C ILE A 280 -5.24 21.50 1.80
N SER A 281 -4.89 21.05 0.60
CA SER A 281 -4.70 19.63 0.32
C SER A 281 -3.39 19.13 0.94
N LYS A 282 -3.43 18.06 1.74
CA LYS A 282 -2.23 17.22 1.94
C LYS A 282 -1.92 16.57 0.60
N ARG A 283 -0.67 16.70 0.11
CA ARG A 283 -0.18 15.98 -1.08
C ARG A 283 -0.59 14.51 -0.97
N GLN A 284 -1.43 14.08 -1.91
CA GLN A 284 -1.87 12.70 -2.00
C GLN A 284 -0.63 11.86 -2.33
N GLY A 285 -0.27 10.94 -1.42
CA GLY A 285 0.77 9.96 -1.70
C GLY A 285 0.38 9.13 -2.94
N PRO A 286 1.35 8.48 -3.60
CA PRO A 286 1.09 7.67 -4.79
C PRO A 286 -0.04 6.66 -4.55
N LYS A 287 -0.89 6.44 -5.57
CA LYS A 287 -1.95 5.41 -5.53
C LYS A 287 -1.34 4.04 -5.21
N ALA A 288 -1.95 3.31 -4.29
CA ALA A 288 -1.48 2.00 -3.88
C ALA A 288 -1.60 1.00 -5.04
N VAL A 289 -0.49 0.36 -5.39
CA VAL A 289 -0.38 -0.65 -6.46
C VAL A 289 -0.96 -2.01 -6.05
N TYR A 290 -1.22 -2.21 -4.76
CA TYR A 290 -1.65 -3.47 -4.19
C TYR A 290 -3.00 -3.34 -3.49
N VAL A 291 -3.85 -4.34 -3.73
CA VAL A 291 -5.27 -4.40 -3.38
C VAL A 291 -5.49 -4.53 -1.85
N SER A 292 -4.49 -4.99 -1.08
CA SER A 292 -4.46 -4.91 0.39
C SER A 292 -3.03 -4.78 0.95
N SER A 293 -2.88 -4.42 2.23
CA SER A 293 -1.57 -4.44 2.92
C SER A 293 -1.01 -5.86 3.05
N ALA A 294 -1.88 -6.85 3.25
CA ALA A 294 -1.52 -8.27 3.30
C ALA A 294 -1.07 -8.78 1.93
N GLU A 295 -1.70 -8.34 0.84
CA GLU A 295 -1.29 -8.68 -0.53
C GLU A 295 -0.05 -7.90 -0.94
N LYS A 296 0.10 -6.64 -0.52
CA LYS A 296 1.36 -5.90 -0.64
C LYS A 296 2.47 -6.67 0.08
N GLN A 297 2.24 -7.14 1.30
CA GLN A 297 3.21 -7.92 2.03
C GLN A 297 3.45 -9.28 1.37
N ARG A 298 2.42 -10.01 0.90
CA ARG A 298 2.58 -11.30 0.23
C ARG A 298 3.30 -11.19 -1.10
N ALA A 299 2.97 -10.19 -1.92
CA ALA A 299 3.67 -9.90 -3.16
C ALA A 299 5.10 -9.45 -2.88
N ASN A 300 5.32 -8.66 -1.83
CA ASN A 300 6.66 -8.29 -1.38
C ASN A 300 7.47 -9.52 -0.93
N ARG A 301 6.89 -10.40 -0.09
CA ARG A 301 7.49 -11.67 0.35
C ARG A 301 7.84 -12.59 -0.83
N LYS A 302 6.92 -12.74 -1.79
CA LYS A 302 7.14 -13.54 -3.00
C LYS A 302 8.26 -12.94 -3.86
N LYS A 303 8.26 -11.62 -4.05
CA LYS A 303 9.31 -10.90 -4.77
C LYS A 303 10.67 -11.05 -4.08
N LEU A 304 10.75 -10.93 -2.75
CA LEU A 304 11.99 -11.11 -1.98
C LEU A 304 12.59 -12.50 -2.17
N LYS A 305 11.72 -13.54 -2.19
CA LYS A 305 12.15 -14.91 -2.45
C LYS A 305 12.69 -15.07 -3.88
N GLU A 306 11.97 -14.57 -4.87
CA GLU A 306 12.36 -14.65 -6.29
C GLU A 306 13.67 -13.88 -6.57
N GLU A 307 13.80 -12.66 -6.02
CA GLU A 307 15.02 -11.86 -6.09
C GLU A 307 16.20 -12.57 -5.42
N ARG A 308 15.99 -13.24 -4.28
CA ARG A 308 17.04 -14.03 -3.63
C ARG A 308 17.47 -15.23 -4.48
N VAL A 309 16.53 -15.99 -5.02
CA VAL A 309 16.85 -17.17 -5.85
C VAL A 309 17.63 -16.75 -7.10
N GLY A 310 17.22 -15.65 -7.76
CA GLY A 310 17.96 -15.08 -8.88
C GLY A 310 19.36 -14.60 -8.48
N PHE A 311 19.46 -13.87 -7.37
CA PHE A 311 20.72 -13.38 -6.82
C PHE A 311 21.71 -14.50 -6.50
N VAL A 312 21.27 -15.55 -5.80
CA VAL A 312 22.17 -16.68 -5.45
C VAL A 312 22.70 -17.35 -6.72
N LYS A 313 21.84 -17.59 -7.71
CA LYS A 313 22.27 -18.13 -9.02
C LYS A 313 23.24 -17.21 -9.75
N GLU A 314 23.01 -15.88 -9.72
CA GLU A 314 23.91 -14.90 -10.33
C GLU A 314 25.30 -14.90 -9.66
N ILE A 315 25.34 -14.96 -8.33
CA ILE A 315 26.59 -15.07 -7.58
C ILE A 315 27.31 -16.37 -7.92
N GLU A 316 26.60 -17.51 -7.89
CA GLU A 316 27.15 -18.82 -8.26
C GLU A 316 27.73 -18.82 -9.69
N LEU A 317 26.98 -18.28 -10.66
CA LEU A 317 27.43 -18.16 -12.05
C LEU A 317 28.63 -17.22 -12.19
N ALA A 318 28.60 -16.05 -11.54
CA ALA A 318 29.70 -15.10 -11.57
C ALA A 318 30.98 -15.65 -10.91
N THR A 319 30.84 -16.47 -9.87
CA THR A 319 31.95 -17.21 -9.26
C THR A 319 32.47 -18.33 -10.17
N ASN A 320 31.58 -19.00 -10.92
CA ASN A 320 31.96 -20.06 -11.87
C ASN A 320 32.63 -19.49 -13.14
N SER A 321 32.30 -18.28 -13.56
CA SER A 321 32.81 -17.66 -14.79
C SER A 321 33.99 -16.69 -14.60
N GLY A 322 34.32 -16.28 -13.37
CA GLY A 322 35.07 -15.03 -13.17
C GLY A 322 35.93 -14.89 -11.91
N LEU A 323 36.48 -15.98 -11.36
CA LEU A 323 37.41 -15.91 -10.22
C LEU A 323 38.90 -15.86 -10.62
N ARG A 324 39.25 -15.04 -11.62
CA ARG A 324 40.66 -14.62 -11.84
C ARG A 324 41.03 -13.37 -11.03
N ASP A 325 40.07 -12.51 -10.68
CA ASP A 325 40.35 -11.19 -10.09
C ASP A 325 40.30 -11.09 -8.55
N LEU A 326 39.83 -12.10 -7.82
CA LEU A 326 39.87 -12.09 -6.33
C LEU A 326 41.20 -12.63 -5.76
N SER A 327 42.22 -12.78 -6.61
CA SER A 327 43.49 -13.47 -6.29
C SER A 327 44.69 -12.54 -6.00
N GLN A 328 44.45 -11.29 -5.57
CA GLN A 328 45.53 -10.40 -5.12
C GLN A 328 45.75 -10.36 -3.59
N MET A 329 45.10 -11.22 -2.81
CA MET A 329 45.46 -11.40 -1.39
C MET A 329 45.96 -12.84 -1.19
N GLU A 330 47.12 -12.94 -0.55
CA GLU A 330 48.05 -14.06 -0.58
C GLU A 330 47.41 -15.46 -0.49
N ARG A 331 47.88 -16.33 -1.39
CA ARG A 331 47.51 -17.73 -1.50
C ARG A 331 48.18 -18.52 -0.39
N ASP A 332 47.41 -19.06 0.53
CA ASP A 332 47.81 -20.27 1.26
C ASP A 332 47.18 -21.48 0.56
N GLY A 333 48.05 -22.36 0.09
CA GLY A 333 47.82 -23.37 -0.95
C GLY A 333 47.00 -24.60 -0.56
N PHE A 334 45.93 -24.45 0.20
CA PHE A 334 44.98 -25.55 0.41
C PHE A 334 43.54 -25.06 0.27
N THR A 335 42.73 -25.86 -0.44
CA THR A 335 41.28 -25.76 -0.68
C THR A 335 40.77 -24.71 -1.66
N LEU A 336 40.69 -25.09 -2.94
CA LEU A 336 39.70 -24.52 -3.89
C LEU A 336 39.41 -25.51 -5.04
N GLU A 337 38.90 -26.69 -4.68
CA GLU A 337 38.23 -27.58 -5.62
C GLU A 337 36.73 -27.66 -5.23
N SER A 338 35.88 -27.19 -6.14
CA SER A 338 34.41 -27.00 -6.03
C SER A 338 33.94 -25.66 -5.41
N LEU A 339 33.72 -24.67 -6.28
CA LEU A 339 33.41 -23.27 -5.97
C LEU A 339 31.96 -23.00 -5.52
N GLY A 340 31.03 -23.93 -5.76
CA GLY A 340 29.65 -23.83 -5.24
C GLY A 340 29.56 -23.94 -3.71
N ASN A 341 30.53 -24.62 -3.08
CA ASN A 341 30.60 -24.75 -1.63
C ASN A 341 31.18 -23.50 -0.94
N SER A 342 32.10 -22.76 -1.58
CA SER A 342 32.87 -21.66 -0.95
C SER A 342 32.01 -20.48 -0.50
N VAL A 343 30.93 -20.18 -1.22
CA VAL A 343 29.97 -19.11 -0.85
C VAL A 343 29.23 -19.46 0.45
N SER A 344 28.93 -20.75 0.67
CA SER A 344 28.34 -21.22 1.93
C SER A 344 29.31 -21.18 3.12
N LEU A 345 30.62 -21.11 2.86
CA LEU A 345 31.66 -21.05 3.88
C LEU A 345 31.98 -19.62 4.35
N PHE A 346 31.53 -18.59 3.63
CA PHE A 346 31.84 -17.20 3.97
C PHE A 346 31.20 -16.76 5.29
N ARG A 347 31.96 -16.06 6.14
CA ARG A 347 31.52 -15.57 7.46
C ARG A 347 31.71 -14.07 7.68
N GLY A 348 32.31 -13.36 6.71
CA GLY A 348 32.56 -11.92 6.77
C GLY A 348 33.97 -11.56 6.32
N THR A 349 34.22 -10.26 6.18
CA THR A 349 35.51 -9.70 5.78
C THR A 349 36.17 -9.02 6.97
N ILE A 350 37.39 -9.43 7.30
CA ILE A 350 38.22 -8.87 8.36
C ILE A 350 38.86 -7.57 7.89
N ILE A 351 38.87 -6.58 8.78
CA ILE A 351 39.39 -5.24 8.57
C ILE A 351 40.33 -4.94 9.73
N LYS A 352 41.63 -4.81 9.45
CA LYS A 352 42.67 -4.70 10.48
C LYS A 352 42.56 -3.42 11.30
N ASP A 353 42.26 -2.30 10.63
CA ASP A 353 42.00 -1.00 11.26
C ASP A 353 40.64 -0.46 10.78
N PHE A 354 39.81 -0.03 11.72
CA PHE A 354 38.49 0.54 11.46
C PHE A 354 38.52 1.69 10.43
N LYS A 355 39.64 2.42 10.33
CA LYS A 355 39.88 3.54 9.40
C LYS A 355 40.47 3.12 8.04
N GLN A 356 40.95 1.89 7.88
CA GLN A 356 41.47 1.42 6.60
C GLN A 356 40.39 1.39 5.51
N LYS A 357 40.80 1.78 4.30
CA LYS A 357 39.95 1.81 3.10
C LYS A 357 39.77 0.41 2.52
N ASP A 358 40.80 -0.43 2.62
CA ASP A 358 40.85 -1.75 2.03
C ASP A 358 40.70 -2.85 3.10
N PRO A 359 39.93 -3.92 2.83
CA PRO A 359 39.80 -5.05 3.74
C PRO A 359 41.10 -5.86 3.83
N GLU A 360 41.35 -6.52 4.96
CA GLU A 360 42.56 -7.34 5.17
C GLU A 360 42.40 -8.73 4.56
N LYS A 361 41.30 -9.42 4.86
CA LYS A 361 41.01 -10.75 4.31
C LYS A 361 39.55 -11.15 4.46
N SER A 362 39.05 -11.97 3.54
CA SER A 362 37.76 -12.64 3.70
C SER A 362 37.90 -13.88 4.57
N LEU A 363 36.94 -14.11 5.48
CA LEU A 363 36.93 -15.27 6.38
C LEU A 363 36.01 -16.35 5.82
N TYR A 364 36.61 -17.49 5.45
CA TYR A 364 35.91 -18.69 5.00
C TYR A 364 36.12 -19.82 6.02
N VAL A 365 35.03 -20.44 6.46
CA VAL A 365 35.05 -21.50 7.47
C VAL A 365 34.04 -22.58 7.10
N SER A 366 34.48 -23.84 7.15
CA SER A 366 33.71 -25.05 6.80
C SER A 366 32.34 -25.13 7.49
N ASP A 367 32.27 -24.75 8.75
CA ASP A 367 31.11 -24.97 9.62
C ASP A 367 31.07 -23.98 10.79
N LYS A 368 30.05 -24.08 11.65
CA LYS A 368 29.85 -23.16 12.79
C LYS A 368 30.90 -23.32 13.88
N GLY A 369 31.46 -24.52 14.08
CA GLY A 369 32.38 -24.83 15.18
C GLY A 369 33.66 -24.00 15.14
N PRO A 370 34.46 -24.05 14.06
CA PRO A 370 35.72 -23.32 13.97
C PRO A 370 35.52 -21.80 13.96
N PHE A 371 34.39 -21.31 13.43
CA PHE A 371 34.07 -19.87 13.48
C PHE A 371 33.84 -19.41 14.92
N ILE A 372 33.04 -20.15 15.69
CA ILE A 372 32.81 -19.87 17.12
C ILE A 372 34.11 -20.03 17.91
N ALA A 373 34.95 -21.01 17.58
CA ALA A 373 36.26 -21.21 18.20
C ALA A 373 37.19 -20.00 17.96
N GLU A 374 37.18 -19.43 16.75
CA GLU A 374 37.95 -18.22 16.44
C GLU A 374 37.44 -17.00 17.22
N LEU A 375 36.12 -16.83 17.35
CA LEU A 375 35.54 -15.78 18.21
C LEU A 375 35.95 -15.95 19.67
N ARG A 376 35.92 -17.18 20.19
CA ARG A 376 36.41 -17.52 21.54
C ARG A 376 37.90 -17.25 21.72
N ARG A 377 38.72 -17.55 20.70
CA ARG A 377 40.16 -17.29 20.72
C ARG A 377 40.43 -15.78 20.79
N ARG A 378 39.74 -14.98 19.97
CA ARG A 378 39.88 -13.52 19.96
C ARG A 378 39.41 -12.87 21.26
N PHE A 379 38.32 -13.38 21.85
CA PHE A 379 37.83 -12.88 23.14
C PHE A 379 38.86 -12.96 24.28
N LYS A 380 39.84 -13.87 24.19
CA LYS A 380 40.92 -13.98 25.18
C LYS A 380 41.97 -12.86 25.07
N LEU A 381 42.02 -12.15 23.94
CA LEU A 381 42.99 -11.09 23.68
C LEU A 381 42.68 -9.82 24.47
N ARG A 382 43.72 -9.09 24.87
CA ARG A 382 43.65 -7.77 25.49
C ARG A 382 44.33 -6.77 24.55
N TYR A 383 43.77 -5.57 24.49
CA TYR A 383 44.30 -4.47 23.71
C TYR A 383 44.47 -3.25 24.62
N ALA A 384 45.43 -2.39 24.31
CA ALA A 384 45.64 -1.13 25.04
C ALA A 384 44.59 -0.08 24.63
N ASN A 385 44.23 -0.07 23.34
CA ASN A 385 43.17 0.77 22.80
C ASN A 385 42.16 -0.07 22.02
N LYS A 386 40.93 0.44 21.87
CA LYS A 386 39.86 -0.23 21.11
C LYS A 386 40.24 -0.37 19.64
N GLU A 387 40.92 0.63 19.10
CA GLU A 387 41.33 0.76 17.71
C GLU A 387 42.39 -0.29 17.30
N ASP A 388 43.09 -0.88 18.28
CA ASP A 388 44.09 -1.94 18.03
C ASP A 388 43.43 -3.29 17.71
N ASN A 389 42.11 -3.41 17.96
CA ASN A 389 41.35 -4.60 17.68
C ASN A 389 40.83 -4.60 16.23
N ALA A 390 40.91 -5.75 15.58
CA ALA A 390 40.37 -5.92 14.24
C ALA A 390 38.83 -5.86 14.24
N ALA A 391 38.28 -5.36 13.14
CA ALA A 391 36.85 -5.37 12.88
C ALA A 391 36.48 -6.42 11.82
N ILE A 392 35.19 -6.72 11.76
CA ILE A 392 34.59 -7.56 10.73
C ILE A 392 33.38 -6.86 10.16
N SER A 393 33.21 -6.97 8.84
CA SER A 393 31.96 -6.65 8.16
C SER A 393 31.32 -7.97 7.69
N PRO A 394 29.99 -8.14 7.81
CA PRO A 394 29.32 -9.32 7.27
C PRO A 394 29.36 -9.41 5.74
N ALA A 395 29.79 -8.35 5.04
CA ALA A 395 29.81 -8.29 3.58
C ALA A 395 31.11 -8.82 2.96
N CYS A 396 30.97 -9.49 1.82
CA CYS A 396 32.00 -9.65 0.80
C CYS A 396 31.89 -8.46 -0.17
N PHE A 397 33.02 -7.91 -0.62
CA PHE A 397 33.04 -6.70 -1.44
C PHE A 397 33.53 -6.99 -2.86
N LYS A 398 32.94 -6.30 -3.85
CA LYS A 398 33.39 -6.26 -5.23
C LYS A 398 33.60 -4.79 -5.62
N THR A 399 34.76 -4.47 -6.17
CA THR A 399 35.09 -3.09 -6.57
C THR A 399 34.21 -2.65 -7.74
N VAL A 400 33.42 -1.58 -7.55
CA VAL A 400 32.63 -0.93 -8.60
C VAL A 400 33.32 0.35 -9.05
N SER A 401 33.38 0.56 -10.37
CA SER A 401 33.97 1.75 -10.99
C SER A 401 33.33 3.03 -10.44
N GLY A 402 34.14 3.94 -9.88
CA GLY A 402 33.68 5.23 -9.35
C GLY A 402 33.32 5.25 -7.86
N SER A 403 33.67 4.21 -7.08
CA SER A 403 33.54 4.21 -5.61
C SER A 403 34.89 4.49 -4.93
N ASP A 404 34.94 5.50 -4.06
CA ASP A 404 36.16 5.89 -3.32
C ASP A 404 36.50 4.98 -2.13
N LYS A 405 35.61 4.05 -1.76
CA LYS A 405 35.77 3.16 -0.59
C LYS A 405 35.44 1.71 -0.95
N VAL A 406 36.42 0.81 -0.87
CA VAL A 406 36.23 -0.64 -1.13
C VAL A 406 35.15 -1.23 -0.21
N THR A 407 35.12 -0.80 1.06
CA THR A 407 34.10 -1.23 2.05
C THR A 407 32.80 -0.42 2.01
N GLY A 408 32.53 0.34 0.94
CA GLY A 408 31.28 1.10 0.80
C GLY A 408 30.06 0.21 0.54
N ALA A 409 28.87 0.68 0.93
CA ALA A 409 27.60 -0.04 0.73
C ALA A 409 27.34 -0.44 -0.74
N VAL A 410 27.78 0.40 -1.69
CA VAL A 410 27.66 0.15 -3.14
C VAL A 410 28.54 -0.99 -3.64
N ASN A 411 29.58 -1.34 -2.90
CA ASN A 411 30.53 -2.40 -3.23
C ASN A 411 30.19 -3.72 -2.55
N VAL A 412 29.11 -3.80 -1.74
CA VAL A 412 28.69 -5.05 -1.13
C VAL A 412 28.22 -6.01 -2.22
N TRP A 413 28.95 -7.10 -2.40
CA TRP A 413 28.61 -8.15 -3.35
C TRP A 413 27.57 -9.10 -2.77
N PHE A 414 27.80 -9.59 -1.56
CA PHE A 414 26.86 -10.37 -0.75
C PHE A 414 27.24 -10.30 0.72
N ALA A 415 26.37 -10.75 1.62
CA ALA A 415 26.61 -10.81 3.05
C ALA A 415 26.24 -12.18 3.63
N SER A 416 26.84 -12.50 4.79
CA SER A 416 26.57 -13.72 5.56
C SER A 416 26.47 -13.41 7.06
N GLY A 417 25.46 -13.99 7.70
CA GLY A 417 25.12 -13.70 9.10
C GLY A 417 24.57 -12.28 9.32
N ILE A 418 24.07 -12.02 10.52
CA ILE A 418 23.62 -10.69 10.97
C ILE A 418 24.45 -10.25 12.16
N TRP A 419 24.92 -9.01 12.15
CA TRP A 419 25.67 -8.40 13.23
C TRP A 419 24.92 -7.20 13.79
N LEU A 420 24.78 -7.18 15.12
CA LEU A 420 24.12 -6.10 15.86
C LEU A 420 25.10 -5.51 16.87
N ASP A 421 25.10 -4.19 17.01
CA ASP A 421 25.81 -3.46 18.05
C ASP A 421 24.77 -2.96 19.06
N LEU A 422 24.89 -3.39 20.31
CA LEU A 422 24.03 -2.93 21.40
C LEU A 422 24.86 -2.06 22.33
N ASP A 423 24.53 -0.78 22.35
CA ASP A 423 25.20 0.24 23.14
C ASP A 423 24.27 0.76 24.23
N ASP A 424 24.81 1.00 25.43
CA ASP A 424 24.10 1.49 26.61
C ASP A 424 22.72 0.83 26.81
N THR A 425 22.68 -0.51 26.81
CA THR A 425 21.44 -1.29 26.72
C THR A 425 20.99 -1.91 28.04
N ASP A 426 19.68 -1.97 28.26
CA ASP A 426 19.05 -2.76 29.33
C ASP A 426 18.74 -4.21 28.90
N LEU A 427 18.81 -4.50 27.60
CA LEU A 427 18.48 -5.80 27.02
C LEU A 427 19.62 -6.78 27.25
N LYS A 428 19.45 -7.75 28.14
CA LYS A 428 20.49 -8.74 28.44
C LYS A 428 20.55 -9.82 27.36
N PRO A 429 21.73 -10.46 27.12
CA PRO A 429 21.86 -11.52 26.13
C PRO A 429 20.85 -12.67 26.27
N HIS A 430 20.49 -13.06 27.49
CA HIS A 430 19.50 -14.11 27.73
C HIS A 430 18.05 -13.66 27.48
N GLU A 431 17.73 -12.36 27.65
CA GLU A 431 16.43 -11.79 27.27
C GLU A 431 16.30 -11.78 25.75
N PHE A 432 17.37 -11.37 25.04
CA PHE A 432 17.45 -11.52 23.57
C PHE A 432 17.27 -12.99 23.15
N ALA A 433 17.92 -13.93 23.82
CA ALA A 433 17.78 -15.36 23.55
C ALA A 433 16.36 -15.90 23.75
N LYS A 434 15.60 -15.35 24.70
CA LYS A 434 14.18 -15.71 24.93
C LYS A 434 13.27 -15.18 23.82
N MET A 435 13.57 -14.01 23.25
CA MET A 435 12.81 -13.43 22.14
C MET A 435 13.04 -14.18 20.82
N PHE A 436 14.23 -14.78 20.67
CA PHE A 436 14.63 -15.56 19.50
C PHE A 436 15.07 -16.97 19.93
N PRO A 437 14.12 -17.83 20.37
CA PRO A 437 14.44 -19.13 20.95
C PRO A 437 15.08 -20.11 19.95
N ASP A 438 14.79 -19.95 18.66
CA ASP A 438 15.21 -20.88 17.61
C ASP A 438 16.51 -20.44 16.90
N LEU A 439 17.02 -19.24 17.20
CA LEU A 439 18.22 -18.72 16.54
C LEU A 439 19.51 -19.13 17.25
N LEU A 440 20.47 -19.60 16.46
CA LEU A 440 21.87 -19.77 16.82
C LEU A 440 22.61 -18.44 16.68
N PHE A 441 23.17 -17.95 17.79
CA PHE A 441 23.98 -16.73 17.79
C PHE A 441 25.04 -16.71 18.89
N VAL A 442 26.01 -15.81 18.73
CA VAL A 442 27.05 -15.52 19.72
C VAL A 442 26.85 -14.10 20.23
N ALA A 443 26.81 -13.91 21.55
CA ALA A 443 26.78 -12.61 22.19
C ALA A 443 28.08 -12.37 22.97
N TYR A 444 28.71 -11.22 22.78
CA TYR A 444 29.97 -10.90 23.46
C TYR A 444 30.09 -9.42 23.83
N SER A 445 30.69 -9.15 24.99
CA SER A 445 30.93 -7.80 25.49
C SER A 445 31.89 -7.03 24.58
N THR A 446 31.65 -5.72 24.42
CA THR A 446 32.60 -4.84 23.70
C THR A 446 33.78 -4.42 24.59
N TYR A 447 34.81 -3.83 23.99
CA TYR A 447 35.94 -3.23 24.71
C TYR A 447 35.51 -2.23 25.80
N SER A 448 34.43 -1.47 25.56
CA SER A 448 33.93 -0.41 26.43
C SER A 448 32.85 -0.89 27.41
N HIS A 449 32.61 -2.19 27.51
CA HIS A 449 31.68 -2.77 28.46
C HIS A 449 32.16 -2.60 29.90
N THR A 450 31.26 -2.21 30.80
CA THR A 450 31.49 -2.25 32.25
C THR A 450 30.28 -2.88 32.96
N ARG A 451 30.40 -3.19 34.25
CA ARG A 451 29.23 -3.68 35.02
C ARG A 451 28.08 -2.66 35.10
N ALA A 452 28.41 -1.37 35.10
CA ALA A 452 27.43 -0.29 35.16
C ALA A 452 26.81 0.03 33.79
N CYS A 453 27.53 -0.26 32.70
CA CYS A 453 27.06 0.00 31.35
C CYS A 453 27.23 -1.23 30.45
N LEU A 454 26.11 -1.90 30.18
CA LEU A 454 26.08 -3.09 29.33
C LEU A 454 26.21 -2.66 27.87
N ARG A 455 27.28 -3.14 27.22
CA ARG A 455 27.58 -2.91 25.81
C ARG A 455 28.06 -4.21 25.19
N TYR A 456 27.36 -4.73 24.20
CA TYR A 456 27.69 -6.02 23.62
C TYR A 456 27.25 -6.12 22.16
N ARG A 457 27.79 -7.12 21.47
CA ARG A 457 27.42 -7.43 20.09
C ARG A 457 26.78 -8.79 20.00
N VAL A 458 25.90 -8.92 19.02
CA VAL A 458 25.29 -10.19 18.63
C VAL A 458 25.72 -10.52 17.22
N CYS A 459 26.23 -11.74 17.02
CA CYS A 459 26.48 -12.33 15.71
C CYS A 459 25.52 -13.52 15.53
N ILE A 460 24.50 -13.35 14.69
CA ILE A 460 23.55 -14.38 14.31
C ILE A 460 24.09 -15.09 13.08
N LEU A 461 24.27 -16.40 13.17
CA LEU A 461 24.70 -17.21 12.03
C LEU A 461 23.54 -17.38 11.06
N ALA A 462 23.81 -17.42 9.75
CA ALA A 462 22.79 -17.62 8.72
C ALA A 462 23.04 -18.89 7.91
N SER A 463 21.98 -19.47 7.35
CA SER A 463 22.04 -20.70 6.54
C SER A 463 22.62 -20.51 5.13
N GLY A 464 22.90 -19.26 4.72
CA GLY A 464 23.49 -18.94 3.43
C GLY A 464 23.80 -17.47 3.26
N ILE A 465 23.98 -17.04 2.01
CA ILE A 465 24.25 -15.63 1.67
C ILE A 465 22.98 -14.85 1.37
N MET A 466 23.09 -13.52 1.50
CA MET A 466 22.03 -12.56 1.23
C MET A 466 22.58 -11.29 0.57
N SER A 467 21.73 -10.53 -0.11
CA SER A 467 22.10 -9.20 -0.60
C SER A 467 22.12 -8.20 0.56
N ASN A 468 22.77 -7.04 0.38
CA ASN A 468 22.75 -5.96 1.37
C ASN A 468 21.32 -5.51 1.73
N GLN A 469 20.43 -5.59 0.76
CA GLN A 469 19.05 -5.19 0.93
C GLN A 469 18.23 -6.24 1.72
N HIS A 470 18.49 -7.54 1.53
CA HIS A 470 17.94 -8.59 2.40
C HIS A 470 18.46 -8.46 3.83
N TYR A 471 19.76 -8.14 4.00
CA TYR A 471 20.36 -7.88 5.32
C TYR A 471 19.62 -6.77 6.06
N ARG A 472 19.40 -5.61 5.41
CA ARG A 472 18.64 -4.48 5.97
C ARG A 472 17.24 -4.90 6.43
N ASN A 473 16.52 -5.65 5.59
CA ASN A 473 15.19 -6.12 5.92
C ASN A 473 15.19 -7.00 7.18
N ILE A 474 16.11 -7.97 7.29
CA ILE A 474 16.20 -8.87 8.44
C ILE A 474 16.57 -8.10 9.72
N VAL A 475 17.52 -7.16 9.67
CA VAL A 475 17.85 -6.31 10.83
C VAL A 475 16.63 -5.52 11.31
N GLN A 476 15.85 -4.94 10.39
CA GLN A 476 14.62 -4.22 10.73
C GLN A 476 13.57 -5.13 11.37
N GLN A 477 13.43 -6.38 10.90
CA GLN A 477 12.53 -7.36 11.52
C GLN A 477 12.94 -7.71 12.95
N ILE A 478 14.25 -7.87 13.21
CA ILE A 478 14.78 -8.14 14.56
C ILE A 478 14.43 -6.97 15.49
N VAL A 479 14.69 -5.73 15.07
CA VAL A 479 14.36 -4.54 15.87
C VAL A 479 12.85 -4.46 16.13
N HIS A 480 12.04 -4.65 15.09
CA HIS A 480 10.57 -4.65 15.22
C HIS A 480 10.09 -5.70 16.23
N LYS A 481 10.65 -6.91 16.20
CA LYS A 481 10.30 -7.98 17.15
C LYS A 481 10.64 -7.59 18.59
N VAL A 482 11.82 -7.01 18.82
CA VAL A 482 12.23 -6.53 20.16
C VAL A 482 11.27 -5.45 20.66
N GLU A 483 10.95 -4.45 19.84
CA GLU A 483 10.04 -3.36 20.21
C GLU A 483 8.58 -3.83 20.39
N SER A 484 8.14 -4.83 19.63
CA SER A 484 6.77 -5.37 19.70
C SER A 484 6.45 -6.07 21.03
N THR A 485 7.45 -6.41 21.84
CA THR A 485 7.25 -6.93 23.20
C THR A 485 6.64 -5.89 24.14
N GLY A 486 6.76 -4.59 23.81
CA GLY A 486 6.34 -3.48 24.66
C GLY A 486 7.27 -3.20 25.85
N GLU A 487 8.20 -4.10 26.15
CA GLU A 487 9.15 -3.99 27.27
C GLU A 487 10.34 -3.07 26.97
N PHE A 488 10.78 -3.05 25.71
CA PHE A 488 11.96 -2.29 25.28
C PHE A 488 11.63 -1.23 24.22
N VAL A 489 12.33 -0.10 24.27
CA VAL A 489 12.23 1.01 23.31
C VAL A 489 13.60 1.39 22.75
N GLY A 490 13.63 2.00 21.56
CA GLY A 490 14.89 2.42 20.93
C GLY A 490 15.57 3.60 21.61
N LYS A 491 14.81 4.54 22.19
CA LYS A 491 15.32 5.64 23.00
C LYS A 491 14.33 5.93 24.14
N LEU A 492 14.86 6.33 25.29
CA LEU A 492 14.05 6.80 26.42
C LEU A 492 13.26 8.05 26.02
N ASP A 493 11.94 7.97 26.13
CA ASP A 493 11.05 9.12 26.06
C ASP A 493 10.90 9.70 27.47
N PRO A 494 11.15 11.00 27.71
CA PRO A 494 10.96 11.64 29.01
C PRO A 494 9.56 11.44 29.61
N SER A 495 8.54 11.18 28.79
CA SER A 495 7.17 10.91 29.22
C SER A 495 6.93 9.46 29.67
N THR A 496 7.88 8.54 29.47
CA THR A 496 7.80 7.13 29.91
C THR A 496 9.11 6.66 30.56
N PRO A 497 9.50 7.22 31.72
CA PRO A 497 10.82 7.00 32.33
C PRO A 497 11.08 5.55 32.79
N ASN A 498 10.05 4.71 32.88
CA ASN A 498 10.15 3.34 33.37
C ASN A 498 10.34 2.28 32.26
N LYS A 499 10.48 2.67 30.99
CA LYS A 499 10.71 1.73 29.89
C LYS A 499 12.20 1.43 29.71
N LYS A 500 12.54 0.17 29.43
CA LYS A 500 13.91 -0.29 29.19
C LYS A 500 14.37 0.09 27.78
N VAL A 501 15.65 0.39 27.59
CA VAL A 501 16.23 0.68 26.27
C VAL A 501 16.85 -0.58 25.67
N HIS A 502 16.51 -0.94 24.43
CA HIS A 502 17.17 -2.11 23.79
C HIS A 502 18.57 -1.78 23.26
N GLY A 503 18.91 -0.52 23.03
CA GLY A 503 20.26 -0.05 22.69
C GLY A 503 20.83 -0.55 21.35
N ILE A 504 20.02 -1.18 20.49
CA ILE A 504 20.45 -1.65 19.16
C ILE A 504 20.71 -0.41 18.29
N GLU A 505 21.96 -0.22 17.88
CA GLU A 505 22.34 0.92 17.04
C GLU A 505 21.77 0.79 15.62
N HIS A 506 21.58 1.94 14.96
CA HIS A 506 21.06 2.05 13.60
C HIS A 506 22.11 1.67 12.52
N LYS A 507 22.62 0.44 12.59
CA LYS A 507 23.62 -0.15 11.68
C LYS A 507 22.97 -1.16 10.72
N TRP A 508 22.08 -0.67 9.86
CA TRP A 508 21.25 -1.54 9.02
C TRP A 508 21.97 -2.13 7.81
N ASP A 509 23.10 -1.57 7.41
CA ASP A 509 23.83 -1.97 6.19
C ASP A 509 24.86 -3.07 6.47
N ALA A 510 25.01 -4.02 5.56
CA ALA A 510 26.00 -5.10 5.67
C ALA A 510 27.45 -4.59 5.56
N SER A 511 27.69 -3.41 4.99
CA SER A 511 29.02 -2.78 4.96
C SER A 511 29.47 -2.25 6.33
N ASN A 512 28.58 -2.21 7.33
CA ASN A 512 28.95 -1.78 8.67
C ASN A 512 30.04 -2.69 9.26
N LYS A 513 30.94 -2.06 10.02
CA LYS A 513 32.07 -2.71 10.67
C LYS A 513 31.78 -2.90 12.16
N PHE A 514 32.12 -4.08 12.67
CA PHE A 514 31.92 -4.48 14.06
C PHE A 514 33.25 -4.94 14.63
N TYR A 515 33.72 -4.37 15.74
CA TYR A 515 34.94 -4.88 16.38
C TYR A 515 34.72 -6.32 16.85
N LEU A 516 35.69 -7.17 16.55
CA LEU A 516 35.70 -8.57 16.96
C LEU A 516 35.78 -8.71 18.49
N PRO A 517 35.44 -9.87 19.06
CA PRO A 517 35.49 -10.07 20.51
C PRO A 517 36.89 -9.83 21.07
N CYS A 518 36.96 -9.15 22.22
CA CYS A 518 38.16 -8.98 23.03
C CYS A 518 37.76 -8.82 24.51
N LYS A 519 38.72 -8.85 25.43
CA LYS A 519 38.46 -8.49 26.82
C LYS A 519 38.17 -6.98 26.97
N PRO A 520 37.30 -6.58 27.92
CA PRO A 520 37.09 -5.17 28.24
C PRO A 520 38.39 -4.44 28.61
N GLY A 521 38.49 -3.18 28.20
CA GLY A 521 39.67 -2.34 28.40
C GLY A 521 39.91 -1.96 29.86
N ASP A 522 38.85 -1.88 30.67
CA ASP A 522 38.91 -1.60 32.11
C ASP A 522 39.39 -2.80 32.94
N GLY A 523 39.67 -3.94 32.30
CA GLY A 523 40.05 -5.17 32.99
C GLY A 523 38.88 -5.98 33.57
N GLY A 524 37.64 -5.50 33.41
CA GLY A 524 36.43 -6.10 33.94
C GLY A 524 36.09 -7.49 33.40
N ALA A 525 35.15 -8.16 34.07
CA ALA A 525 34.64 -9.46 33.66
C ALA A 525 33.74 -9.31 32.43
N GLY A 526 34.35 -9.31 31.24
CA GLY A 526 33.63 -9.43 29.98
C GLY A 526 32.97 -10.80 29.84
N PHE A 527 32.14 -10.95 28.81
CA PHE A 527 31.49 -12.22 28.49
C PHE A 527 31.55 -12.54 27.00
N LEU A 528 31.55 -13.83 26.70
CA LEU A 528 31.20 -14.38 25.39
C LEU A 528 30.34 -15.60 25.64
N THR A 529 29.08 -15.53 25.23
CA THR A 529 28.10 -16.60 25.38
C THR A 529 27.67 -17.08 23.99
N VAL A 530 27.68 -18.39 23.80
CA VAL A 530 27.16 -19.03 22.60
C VAL A 530 25.78 -19.57 22.96
N PHE A 531 24.77 -19.22 22.16
CA PHE A 531 23.42 -19.73 22.32
C PHE A 531 23.16 -20.79 21.25
N ASP A 532 23.56 -22.03 21.55
CA ASP A 532 23.57 -23.17 20.64
C ASP A 532 22.90 -24.44 21.19
N GLY A 533 22.06 -24.31 22.23
CA GLY A 533 21.30 -25.43 22.81
C GLY A 533 20.28 -26.07 21.85
N ASP A 534 19.71 -27.21 22.27
CA ASP A 534 18.82 -28.05 21.45
C ASP A 534 17.68 -27.24 20.81
N GLY A 535 17.56 -27.35 19.48
CA GLY A 535 16.56 -26.64 18.67
C GLY A 535 17.04 -25.33 18.04
N ARG A 536 18.20 -24.77 18.44
CA ARG A 536 18.73 -23.52 17.84
C ARG A 536 19.47 -23.78 16.54
N LEU A 537 19.02 -23.13 15.47
CA LEU A 537 19.57 -23.26 14.12
C LEU A 537 20.07 -21.92 13.58
N PRO A 538 21.00 -21.92 12.59
CA PRO A 538 21.31 -20.72 11.84
C PRO A 538 20.04 -20.10 11.26
N LEU A 539 20.00 -18.77 11.21
CA LEU A 539 18.91 -18.00 10.63
C LEU A 539 18.64 -18.47 9.19
N ASP A 540 17.45 -19.02 8.96
CA ASP A 540 16.99 -19.33 7.62
C ASP A 540 16.52 -18.05 6.94
N ILE A 541 17.33 -17.59 5.99
CA ILE A 541 17.07 -16.36 5.27
C ILE A 541 15.78 -16.46 4.44
N ASN A 542 15.44 -17.64 3.89
CA ASN A 542 14.19 -17.78 3.14
C ASN A 542 13.01 -17.62 4.08
N ASP A 543 13.02 -18.33 5.20
CA ASP A 543 11.94 -18.27 6.19
C ASP A 543 11.72 -16.85 6.70
N TRP A 544 12.79 -16.12 7.01
CA TRP A 544 12.70 -14.72 7.46
C TRP A 544 12.20 -13.75 6.38
N LEU A 545 12.55 -13.96 5.11
CA LEU A 545 12.03 -13.14 4.01
C LEU A 545 10.57 -13.51 3.69
N GLU A 546 10.21 -14.79 3.78
CA GLU A 546 8.86 -15.33 3.61
C GLU A 546 7.92 -14.99 4.76
N ASN A 547 8.44 -14.60 5.92
CA ASN A 547 7.64 -14.17 7.06
C ASN A 547 7.87 -12.69 7.41
N SER A 548 8.38 -11.90 6.45
CA SER A 548 8.74 -10.50 6.70
C SER A 548 7.58 -9.65 7.22
N VAL A 549 7.80 -9.06 8.40
CA VAL A 549 6.85 -8.17 9.10
C VAL A 549 7.07 -6.68 8.82
N VAL A 550 8.18 -6.32 8.17
CA VAL A 550 8.55 -4.93 7.85
C VAL A 550 8.46 -4.64 6.34
N PRO A 551 7.97 -3.46 5.92
CA PRO A 551 7.95 -3.08 4.50
C PRO A 551 9.36 -2.89 3.93
N PHE A 552 9.58 -3.28 2.68
CA PHE A 552 10.87 -3.11 2.00
C PHE A 552 11.05 -1.68 1.47
N GLU A 553 12.09 -0.98 1.89
CA GLU A 553 12.49 0.30 1.31
C GLU A 553 13.38 0.08 0.08
N GLY A 554 12.88 0.41 -1.12
CA GLY A 554 13.65 0.29 -2.37
C GLY A 554 12.88 -0.22 -3.58
N SER A 555 11.58 0.06 -3.70
CA SER A 555 10.79 -0.38 -4.86
C SER A 555 11.22 0.33 -6.17
N LEU A 556 12.08 -0.30 -6.96
CA LEU A 556 11.86 -0.29 -8.41
C LEU A 556 10.50 -0.98 -8.69
N PRO A 557 9.68 -0.46 -9.64
CA PRO A 557 8.37 -1.04 -9.92
C PRO A 557 8.51 -2.53 -10.28
N PRO A 558 7.61 -3.42 -9.83
CA PRO A 558 7.67 -4.84 -10.20
C PRO A 558 7.52 -5.03 -11.71
N ALA A 559 8.28 -5.98 -12.26
CA ALA A 559 8.11 -6.51 -13.60
C ALA A 559 6.66 -6.96 -13.82
N LEU A 560 6.10 -6.60 -14.98
CA LEU A 560 4.76 -7.05 -15.39
C LEU A 560 4.79 -8.54 -15.71
N ILE A 561 3.75 -9.23 -15.25
CA ILE A 561 3.45 -10.62 -15.58
C ILE A 561 3.35 -10.76 -17.10
N ILE A 562 4.21 -11.61 -17.66
CA ILE A 562 4.20 -12.05 -19.05
C ILE A 562 3.01 -13.00 -19.22
N LEU A 563 2.06 -12.66 -20.09
CA LEU A 563 1.13 -13.63 -20.67
C LEU A 563 1.73 -14.13 -21.98
N PRO A 564 1.57 -15.43 -22.31
CA PRO A 564 2.31 -16.04 -23.40
C PRO A 564 1.93 -15.48 -24.77
N ASP A 565 2.93 -15.46 -25.64
CA ASP A 565 2.86 -15.05 -27.03
C ASP A 565 1.70 -15.71 -27.79
N GLY A 566 0.92 -14.87 -28.46
CA GLY A 566 0.07 -15.24 -29.58
C GLY A 566 0.39 -14.30 -30.74
N ALA A 567 1.12 -14.81 -31.72
CA ALA A 567 1.45 -14.13 -32.96
C ALA A 567 0.25 -14.10 -33.94
N ALA A 568 0.34 -13.16 -34.90
CA ALA A 568 -0.45 -12.97 -36.13
C ALA A 568 -1.73 -12.10 -36.04
N ASP A 569 -1.61 -10.79 -36.29
CA ASP A 569 -1.98 -10.13 -37.57
C ASP A 569 -1.66 -8.62 -37.49
N ASP A 570 -0.96 -8.11 -38.51
CA ASP A 570 -0.09 -6.92 -38.45
C ASP A 570 -0.75 -5.66 -39.07
N GLU A 571 -1.98 -5.34 -38.64
CA GLU A 571 -2.61 -4.04 -38.92
C GLU A 571 -3.26 -3.43 -37.67
N LEU A 572 -3.03 -2.13 -37.45
CA LEU A 572 -3.71 -1.39 -36.40
C LEU A 572 -5.20 -1.29 -36.70
N THR A 573 -6.04 -1.62 -35.73
CA THR A 573 -7.47 -1.28 -35.81
C THR A 573 -7.66 0.24 -35.93
N PRO A 574 -8.77 0.74 -36.51
CA PRO A 574 -9.03 2.18 -36.62
C PRO A 574 -8.96 2.91 -35.27
N LEU A 575 -9.39 2.25 -34.18
CA LEU A 575 -9.29 2.79 -32.83
C LEU A 575 -7.83 2.89 -32.36
N GLN A 576 -7.00 1.89 -32.65
CA GLN A 576 -5.58 1.91 -32.30
C GLN A 576 -4.80 2.95 -33.11
N ALA A 577 -5.07 3.08 -34.40
CA ALA A 577 -4.50 4.15 -35.24
C ALA A 577 -4.83 5.53 -34.67
N HIS A 578 -6.10 5.78 -34.32
CA HIS A 578 -6.53 7.03 -33.69
C HIS A 578 -5.85 7.28 -32.34
N ILE A 579 -5.72 6.24 -31.49
CA ILE A 579 -5.05 6.34 -30.19
C ILE A 579 -3.56 6.64 -30.36
N ALA A 580 -2.88 6.04 -31.34
CA ALA A 580 -1.48 6.31 -31.64
C ALA A 580 -1.26 7.76 -32.07
N GLU A 581 -2.12 8.26 -32.95
CA GLU A 581 -2.05 9.64 -33.45
C GLU A 581 -2.36 10.68 -32.36
N ASP A 582 -3.40 10.46 -31.54
CA ASP A 582 -3.73 11.30 -30.39
C ASP A 582 -2.58 11.34 -29.38
N ALA A 583 -1.99 10.19 -29.07
CA ALA A 583 -0.88 10.09 -28.14
C ALA A 583 0.38 10.80 -28.66
N LEU A 584 0.70 10.63 -29.95
CA LEU A 584 1.85 11.29 -30.58
C LEU A 584 1.65 12.81 -30.65
N THR A 585 0.43 13.27 -30.95
CA THR A 585 0.07 14.69 -30.97
C THR A 585 0.23 15.32 -29.59
N LYS A 586 -0.23 14.64 -28.53
CA LYS A 586 -0.06 15.07 -27.13
C LYS A 586 1.41 15.11 -26.70
N PHE A 587 2.25 14.24 -27.25
CA PHE A 587 3.68 14.31 -27.04
C PHE A 587 4.29 15.54 -27.73
N LYS A 588 3.95 15.78 -29.00
CA LYS A 588 4.45 16.92 -29.78
C LYS A 588 4.05 18.28 -29.20
N SER A 589 2.85 18.39 -28.63
CA SER A 589 2.36 19.62 -28.01
C SER A 589 2.84 19.84 -26.56
N ALA A 590 3.67 18.93 -26.02
CA ALA A 590 4.11 18.99 -24.63
C ALA A 590 5.09 20.15 -24.34
N PRO A 591 5.00 20.79 -23.15
CA PRO A 591 5.96 21.82 -22.74
C PRO A 591 7.39 21.29 -22.62
N ALA A 592 8.38 22.13 -22.97
CA ALA A 592 9.79 21.76 -23.16
C ALA A 592 10.46 21.03 -21.97
N ARG A 593 9.99 21.24 -20.72
CA ARG A 593 10.55 20.60 -19.52
C ARG A 593 9.95 19.22 -19.19
N SER A 594 8.97 18.75 -19.97
CA SER A 594 8.22 17.52 -19.68
C SER A 594 8.51 16.36 -20.64
N GLY A 595 9.48 16.53 -21.56
CA GLY A 595 9.76 15.57 -22.63
C GLY A 595 9.94 14.12 -22.16
N HIS A 596 10.68 13.85 -21.08
CA HIS A 596 10.86 12.50 -20.50
C HIS A 596 9.56 11.87 -20.04
N VAL A 597 8.79 12.62 -19.26
CA VAL A 597 7.52 12.15 -18.73
C VAL A 597 6.51 11.92 -19.86
N MET A 598 6.50 12.79 -20.88
CA MET A 598 5.57 12.69 -21.99
C MET A 598 5.97 11.60 -22.99
N PHE A 599 7.26 11.37 -23.20
CA PHE A 599 7.77 10.26 -24.01
C PHE A 599 7.48 8.90 -23.37
N TYR A 600 7.65 8.80 -22.05
CA TYR A 600 7.23 7.63 -21.27
C TYR A 600 5.71 7.41 -21.32
N LYS A 601 4.91 8.48 -21.20
CA LYS A 601 3.45 8.39 -21.32
C LYS A 601 2.99 7.95 -22.71
N LEU A 602 3.64 8.43 -23.77
CA LEU A 602 3.41 7.96 -25.14
C LEU A 602 3.65 6.45 -25.22
N HIS A 603 4.85 5.99 -24.82
CA HIS A 603 5.20 4.57 -24.79
C HIS A 603 4.15 3.73 -24.04
N ARG A 604 3.77 4.14 -22.82
CA ARG A 604 2.80 3.41 -22.00
C ARG A 604 1.41 3.37 -22.62
N ARG A 605 0.98 4.46 -23.25
CA ARG A 605 -0.34 4.55 -23.87
C ARG A 605 -0.45 3.66 -25.11
N LEU A 606 0.63 3.53 -25.90
CA LEU A 606 0.68 2.59 -27.02
C LEU A 606 0.56 1.13 -26.51
N LEU A 607 1.38 0.75 -25.53
CA LEU A 607 1.36 -0.62 -24.99
C LEU A 607 0.03 -0.99 -24.29
N HIS A 608 -0.57 -0.05 -23.55
CA HIS A 608 -1.86 -0.26 -22.88
C HIS A 608 -3.03 -0.52 -23.85
N ASN A 609 -2.90 -0.07 -25.10
CA ASN A 609 -3.93 -0.27 -26.13
C ASN A 609 -3.53 -1.35 -27.15
N GLY A 610 -2.57 -2.21 -26.79
CA GLY A 610 -2.17 -3.35 -27.62
C GLY A 610 -1.32 -2.99 -28.84
N ILE A 611 -0.81 -1.76 -28.94
CA ILE A 611 0.04 -1.32 -30.07
C ILE A 611 1.49 -1.72 -29.78
N ARG A 612 1.99 -2.74 -30.49
CA ARG A 612 3.30 -3.38 -30.27
C ARG A 612 4.10 -3.52 -31.57
N GLY A 613 5.27 -4.15 -31.49
CA GLY A 613 6.07 -4.52 -32.66
C GLY A 613 6.42 -3.34 -33.58
N VAL A 614 6.22 -3.53 -34.88
CA VAL A 614 6.56 -2.55 -35.93
C VAL A 614 5.79 -1.23 -35.79
N HIS A 615 4.51 -1.30 -35.38
CA HIS A 615 3.67 -0.11 -35.20
C HIS A 615 4.09 0.72 -34.00
N TRP A 616 4.41 0.08 -32.87
CA TRP A 616 4.99 0.76 -31.72
C TRP A 616 6.33 1.43 -32.09
N HIS A 617 7.20 0.69 -32.79
CA HIS A 617 8.52 1.20 -33.19
C HIS A 617 8.39 2.42 -34.11
N THR A 618 7.44 2.39 -35.04
CA THR A 618 7.15 3.47 -35.96
C THR A 618 6.74 4.75 -35.23
N VAL A 619 5.74 4.67 -34.34
CA VAL A 619 5.23 5.84 -33.62
C VAL A 619 6.27 6.40 -32.66
N MET A 620 7.00 5.53 -31.97
CA MET A 620 8.07 5.96 -31.06
C MET A 620 9.24 6.59 -31.81
N SER A 621 9.62 6.07 -32.98
CA SER A 621 10.65 6.67 -33.84
C SER A 621 10.24 8.05 -34.33
N GLN A 622 8.99 8.24 -34.72
CA GLN A 622 8.46 9.56 -35.08
C GLN A 622 8.54 10.56 -33.91
N ALA A 623 8.27 10.10 -32.68
CA ALA A 623 8.43 10.93 -31.48
C ALA A 623 9.90 11.23 -31.15
N VAL A 624 10.83 10.30 -31.38
CA VAL A 624 12.27 10.54 -31.25
C VAL A 624 12.72 11.63 -32.21
N SER A 625 12.35 11.52 -33.49
CA SER A 625 12.73 12.45 -34.55
C SER A 625 12.12 13.84 -34.35
N GLY A 626 10.89 13.92 -33.84
CA GLY A 626 10.22 15.19 -33.52
C GLY A 626 10.63 15.82 -32.19
N SER A 627 11.54 15.21 -31.43
CA SER A 627 11.96 15.69 -30.12
C SER A 627 13.10 16.71 -30.19
N LYS A 628 13.14 17.63 -29.22
CA LYS A 628 14.26 18.57 -29.04
C LYS A 628 15.57 17.92 -28.58
N SER A 629 15.54 16.65 -28.14
CA SER A 629 16.74 15.89 -27.78
C SER A 629 16.70 14.44 -28.28
N PRO A 630 16.82 14.23 -29.62
CA PRO A 630 16.63 12.92 -30.24
C PRO A 630 17.57 11.84 -29.69
N ALA A 631 18.85 12.14 -29.46
CA ALA A 631 19.82 11.17 -28.92
C ALA A 631 19.42 10.64 -27.54
N LYS A 632 18.89 11.52 -26.67
CA LYS A 632 18.38 11.11 -25.35
C LYS A 632 17.10 10.29 -25.47
N ARG A 633 16.20 10.65 -26.38
CA ARG A 633 14.97 9.87 -26.64
C ARG A 633 15.24 8.51 -27.27
N ARG A 634 16.28 8.41 -28.09
CA ARG A 634 16.69 7.15 -28.72
C ARG A 634 17.19 6.15 -27.68
N LYS A 635 18.04 6.59 -26.73
CA LYS A 635 18.42 5.77 -25.58
C LYS A 635 17.22 5.32 -24.74
N GLU A 636 16.29 6.23 -24.46
CA GLU A 636 15.04 5.89 -23.74
C GLU A 636 14.18 4.89 -24.54
N MET A 637 14.10 5.04 -25.87
CA MET A 637 13.37 4.12 -26.74
C MET A 637 14.01 2.73 -26.78
N GLU A 638 15.34 2.64 -26.83
CA GLU A 638 16.10 1.39 -26.76
C GLU A 638 15.91 0.70 -25.39
N GLU A 639 15.88 1.47 -24.30
CA GLU A 639 15.55 0.97 -22.97
C GLU A 639 14.11 0.45 -22.87
N TYR A 640 13.15 1.12 -23.55
CA TYR A 640 11.76 0.68 -23.61
C TYR A 640 11.54 -0.52 -24.53
N MET A 641 12.32 -0.67 -25.60
CA MET A 641 12.28 -1.86 -26.46
C MET A 641 12.63 -3.12 -25.67
N LYS A 642 13.64 -3.05 -24.81
CA LYS A 642 14.02 -4.17 -23.92
C LYS A 642 12.93 -4.56 -22.92
N GLN A 643 11.88 -3.73 -22.76
CA GLN A 643 10.73 -3.99 -21.89
C GLN A 643 9.47 -4.42 -22.68
N ALA A 644 9.48 -4.30 -24.01
CA ALA A 644 8.33 -4.50 -24.88
C ALA A 644 8.41 -5.79 -25.73
N TRP A 645 9.56 -6.46 -25.72
CA TRP A 645 9.86 -7.71 -26.43
C TRP A 645 10.22 -8.81 -25.43
#